data_AF-W7WAS3-F1
#
_entry.id   AF-W7WAS3-F1
#
_cell.length_a   1.000
_cell.length_b   1.000
_cell.length_c   1.000
_cell.angle_alpha   90.00
_cell.angle_beta   90.00
_cell.angle_gamma   90.00
#
_symmetry.space_group_name_H-M   'P 1'
#
loop_
_entity.id
_entity.type
_entity.pdbx_description
1 polymer ?
#
loop_
_entity_poly.entity_id
_entity_poly.type
_entity_poly.pdbx_seq_one_letter_code
_entity_poly.pdbx_strand_id
1 'polypeptide(L)'
;MTANGVNIQQISFNQSHDRNPVVRPNGDILFSRWEHVGDRNRFAIFRTKPDGTDMFVLYGAHSPGNSFLHPRDMDPAGAYSGFLTSSLMSLSGTHEGGSLMLVDAANYSEYNTPANRNVQALGGQAQITAQSLNDGRGLSRYGRVTSPFPLWDGTDRVLVGYRPCEVTRDGDVVSCATLSSAEIARLNDEERTEAEVAADPVQDNVPPSYAIYMYDPSKQTWLNVAAPPSGFMYTDPVALQQRPEPNAADPTNVDPTLAAQNLALIEVRSVYDTDGLDRMGTSMLAAADLPSGCTTAIEKTAPTDPLDTRNLVADLLRIKDPADPAYNCAPARFVRAVRAVAPQANMMGMREAIGETDFEPQQILGYAPVEPDGSFKLQVPADTPLALAIVDAKGRGIQTHLNWIQVRPGERRTCDGCHSPRRGAALNSGSIVNTLATALLPSMSGAHQSGETMASLRTRLDPTALSLGADMVYTDVWADTSRGGVARAPITVRYTGNTNPADDLATAVPVNGIINYAEHIQPLWTRNRGGNTCTGCHNDPAKLSLQGTTSGTGRLLSYDELLIGDPVIDAGTGLPVTRIEDGVPVIVRGAAVVETMSGNAGGLARMSRLTEILFGEELMAGAAARTAHPNPPGTAPNHATILNAAERRLVTEWMDLGGQYFNDLTSSPSVVNVAAALTQASFEAQVQPVLRASCSAGCHQPGGNAGASQTTPSYARNRFILTGDPGGDYNVTLTMISDTCNAAANYLLSRPSTVPHPAGAAGQSAAVLPVGSAGYTAIANWITSGCTP
;
A
#
# COMPACT_ATOMS: atom_id res chain seq x y z
N MET A 1 -6.03 -27.01 -4.42
CA MET A 1 -7.16 -27.32 -5.31
C MET A 1 -7.01 -28.74 -5.83
N THR A 2 -8.07 -29.52 -5.75
CA THR A 2 -8.16 -30.83 -6.43
C THR A 2 -8.48 -30.65 -7.91
N ALA A 3 -8.26 -31.67 -8.75
CA ALA A 3 -8.36 -31.55 -10.21
C ALA A 3 -9.74 -31.06 -10.74
N ASN A 4 -10.81 -31.20 -9.96
CA ASN A 4 -12.16 -30.75 -10.32
C ASN A 4 -12.47 -29.30 -9.85
N GLY A 5 -11.47 -28.56 -9.35
CA GLY A 5 -11.67 -27.18 -8.90
C GLY A 5 -12.11 -27.02 -7.45
N VAL A 6 -12.30 -28.09 -6.67
CA VAL A 6 -12.65 -27.96 -5.24
C VAL A 6 -11.42 -27.89 -4.33
N ASN A 7 -11.62 -27.53 -3.05
CA ASN A 7 -10.54 -27.35 -2.06
C ASN A 7 -9.51 -26.31 -2.49
N ILE A 8 -9.99 -25.12 -2.87
CA ILE A 8 -9.16 -23.96 -3.15
C ILE A 8 -8.57 -23.46 -1.83
N GLN A 9 -7.28 -23.17 -1.84
CA GLN A 9 -6.57 -22.57 -0.71
C GLN A 9 -6.03 -21.22 -1.18
N GLN A 10 -6.34 -20.16 -0.42
CA GLN A 10 -5.77 -18.84 -0.65
C GLN A 10 -4.28 -18.88 -0.30
N ILE A 11 -3.42 -18.49 -1.24
CA ILE A 11 -1.96 -18.45 -1.05
C ILE A 11 -1.37 -17.05 -0.84
N SER A 12 -2.17 -16.02 -1.10
CA SER A 12 -1.79 -14.60 -0.93
C SER A 12 -2.86 -13.84 -0.16
N PHE A 13 -2.43 -12.96 0.74
CA PHE A 13 -3.26 -12.19 1.67
C PHE A 13 -3.02 -10.68 1.56
N ASN A 14 -2.53 -10.22 0.40
CA ASN A 14 -2.45 -8.79 0.09
C ASN A 14 -3.82 -8.12 0.29
N GLN A 15 -3.83 -6.87 0.76
CA GLN A 15 -5.07 -6.07 0.82
C GLN A 15 -5.51 -5.56 -0.56
N SER A 16 -4.57 -5.54 -1.51
CA SER A 16 -4.81 -5.20 -2.90
C SER A 16 -4.73 -6.44 -3.80
N HIS A 17 -4.57 -6.23 -5.10
CA HIS A 17 -4.66 -7.30 -6.09
C HIS A 17 -3.32 -7.96 -6.36
N ASP A 18 -3.30 -9.28 -6.37
CA ASP A 18 -2.24 -10.08 -6.97
C ASP A 18 -2.78 -10.70 -8.27
N ARG A 19 -2.12 -10.40 -9.40
CA ARG A 19 -2.64 -10.64 -10.76
C ARG A 19 -1.62 -11.35 -11.64
N ASN A 20 -2.12 -11.91 -12.74
CA ASN A 20 -1.34 -12.52 -13.81
C ASN A 20 -0.33 -13.59 -13.33
N PRO A 21 -0.77 -14.58 -12.52
CA PRO A 21 0.12 -15.64 -12.07
C PRO A 21 0.56 -16.54 -13.23
N VAL A 22 1.84 -16.89 -13.26
CA VAL A 22 2.43 -17.85 -14.20
C VAL A 22 3.39 -18.77 -13.46
N VAL A 23 3.53 -20.00 -13.93
CA VAL A 23 4.46 -20.98 -13.36
C VAL A 23 5.83 -20.80 -14.00
N ARG A 24 6.86 -20.62 -13.17
CA ARG A 24 8.26 -20.48 -13.58
C ARG A 24 8.90 -21.84 -13.90
N PRO A 25 10.05 -21.88 -14.60
CA PRO A 25 10.80 -23.12 -14.82
C PRO A 25 11.18 -23.88 -13.54
N ASN A 26 11.37 -23.17 -12.42
CA ASN A 26 11.66 -23.76 -11.09
C ASN A 26 10.40 -24.10 -10.27
N GLY A 27 9.21 -24.05 -10.88
CA GLY A 27 7.93 -24.36 -10.24
C GLY A 27 7.37 -23.29 -9.30
N ASP A 28 8.10 -22.21 -9.02
CA ASP A 28 7.54 -21.06 -8.31
C ASP A 28 6.42 -20.40 -9.13
N ILE A 29 5.50 -19.73 -8.44
CA ILE A 29 4.48 -18.88 -9.05
C ILE A 29 5.01 -17.45 -9.13
N LEU A 30 5.19 -16.94 -10.34
CA LEU A 30 5.51 -15.55 -10.65
C LEU A 30 4.23 -14.76 -10.89
N PHE A 31 4.10 -13.57 -10.33
CA PHE A 31 2.89 -12.75 -10.48
C PHE A 31 3.20 -11.27 -10.27
N SER A 32 2.23 -10.43 -10.59
CA SER A 32 2.28 -9.00 -10.34
C SER A 32 1.45 -8.67 -9.11
N ARG A 33 2.09 -8.06 -8.11
CA ARG A 33 1.44 -7.64 -6.87
C ARG A 33 1.25 -6.14 -6.86
N TRP A 34 0.02 -5.69 -6.62
CA TRP A 34 -0.26 -4.28 -6.37
C TRP A 34 0.21 -3.92 -4.97
N GLU A 35 1.29 -3.15 -4.90
CA GLU A 35 1.73 -2.47 -3.68
C GLU A 35 0.93 -1.18 -3.55
N HIS A 36 -0.02 -1.15 -2.62
CA HIS A 36 -0.92 -0.03 -2.38
C HIS A 36 -1.12 0.25 -0.88
N VAL A 37 -0.01 0.47 -0.18
CA VAL A 37 0.01 0.81 1.26
C VAL A 37 0.57 2.21 1.39
N GLY A 38 -0.19 3.11 2.00
CA GLY A 38 0.18 4.52 2.06
C GLY A 38 0.34 5.12 0.66
N ASP A 39 1.43 5.85 0.42
CA ASP A 39 1.69 6.58 -0.82
C ASP A 39 2.12 5.69 -1.99
N ARG A 40 2.36 4.39 -1.75
CA ARG A 40 2.71 3.46 -2.82
C ARG A 40 1.49 3.18 -3.67
N ASN A 41 1.66 3.25 -4.99
CA ASN A 41 0.61 2.85 -5.93
C ASN A 41 1.18 2.30 -7.23
N ARG A 42 1.50 0.99 -7.24
CA ARG A 42 2.10 0.32 -8.40
C ARG A 42 2.03 -1.21 -8.34
N PHE A 43 2.26 -1.87 -9.47
CA PHE A 43 2.57 -3.30 -9.52
C PHE A 43 4.07 -3.59 -9.63
N ALA A 44 4.57 -4.41 -8.72
CA ALA A 44 5.90 -5.01 -8.80
C ALA A 44 5.79 -6.53 -9.00
N ILE A 45 6.87 -7.15 -9.45
CA ILE A 45 6.92 -8.58 -9.78
C ILE A 45 7.32 -9.36 -8.53
N PHE A 46 6.48 -10.31 -8.14
CA PHE A 46 6.67 -11.18 -6.97
C PHE A 46 6.76 -12.64 -7.40
N ARG A 47 7.39 -13.44 -6.54
CA ARG A 47 7.37 -14.90 -6.61
C ARG A 47 6.86 -15.48 -5.30
N THR A 48 6.33 -16.69 -5.35
CA THR A 48 6.01 -17.50 -4.17
C THR A 48 6.07 -18.98 -4.55
N LYS A 49 6.29 -19.87 -3.58
CA LYS A 49 6.13 -21.31 -3.82
C LYS A 49 4.64 -21.65 -4.04
N PRO A 50 4.31 -22.79 -4.66
CA PRO A 50 2.91 -23.18 -4.90
C PRO A 50 2.02 -23.26 -3.65
N ASP A 51 2.60 -23.45 -2.47
CA ASP A 51 1.91 -23.47 -1.17
C ASP A 51 1.77 -22.08 -0.51
N GLY A 52 2.31 -21.04 -1.13
CA GLY A 52 2.30 -19.67 -0.64
C GLY A 52 3.45 -19.29 0.29
N THR A 53 4.35 -20.22 0.62
CA THR A 53 5.57 -19.94 1.41
C THR A 53 6.64 -19.26 0.55
N ASP A 54 7.64 -18.64 1.19
CA ASP A 54 8.75 -17.96 0.52
C ASP A 54 8.28 -16.89 -0.49
N MET A 55 7.20 -16.19 -0.16
CA MET A 55 6.71 -15.09 -0.97
C MET A 55 7.67 -13.90 -0.90
N PHE A 56 8.25 -13.50 -2.03
CA PHE A 56 9.23 -12.43 -2.06
C PHE A 56 9.13 -11.60 -3.34
N VAL A 57 9.48 -10.33 -3.25
CA VAL A 57 9.61 -9.48 -4.43
C VAL A 57 10.77 -9.97 -5.29
N LEU A 58 10.53 -10.17 -6.58
CA LEU A 58 11.56 -10.54 -7.54
C LEU A 58 12.19 -9.32 -8.19
N TYR A 59 11.36 -8.36 -8.63
CA TYR A 59 11.81 -7.15 -9.34
C TYR A 59 10.78 -6.01 -9.30
N GLY A 60 11.25 -4.76 -9.39
CA GLY A 60 10.40 -3.61 -9.77
C GLY A 60 9.85 -2.78 -8.62
N ALA A 61 10.08 -3.17 -7.38
CA ALA A 61 9.58 -2.45 -6.21
C ALA A 61 10.35 -1.14 -5.93
N HIS A 62 11.30 -0.70 -6.74
CA HIS A 62 11.90 0.65 -6.70
C HIS A 62 12.45 1.03 -8.07
N SER A 63 11.96 0.39 -9.13
CA SER A 63 12.44 0.61 -10.49
C SER A 63 11.61 1.69 -11.20
N PRO A 64 12.15 2.36 -12.25
CA PRO A 64 11.39 3.31 -13.05
C PRO A 64 10.18 2.68 -13.74
N GLY A 65 9.19 3.53 -14.01
CA GLY A 65 7.88 3.14 -14.49
C GLY A 65 6.93 2.80 -13.35
N ASN A 66 5.63 2.77 -13.65
CA ASN A 66 4.62 2.55 -12.62
C ASN A 66 4.38 1.06 -12.37
N SER A 67 3.76 0.31 -13.29
CA SER A 67 3.28 -1.05 -13.01
C SER A 67 3.77 -2.11 -14.01
N PHE A 68 4.49 -3.12 -13.51
CA PHE A 68 4.79 -4.35 -14.25
C PHE A 68 3.61 -5.32 -14.10
N LEU A 69 2.85 -5.59 -15.17
CA LEU A 69 1.60 -6.35 -15.05
C LEU A 69 1.66 -7.78 -15.55
N HIS A 70 2.39 -8.08 -16.62
CA HIS A 70 2.33 -9.38 -17.30
C HIS A 70 3.70 -10.07 -17.36
N PRO A 71 4.34 -10.36 -16.20
CA PRO A 71 5.67 -10.94 -16.16
C PRO A 71 5.64 -12.41 -16.62
N ARG A 72 6.58 -12.78 -17.49
CA ARG A 72 6.83 -14.17 -17.91
C ARG A 72 8.32 -14.41 -18.13
N ASP A 73 8.81 -15.59 -17.74
CA ASP A 73 10.18 -15.99 -18.04
C ASP A 73 10.40 -16.14 -19.56
N MET A 74 11.54 -15.65 -20.04
CA MET A 74 12.09 -15.97 -21.35
C MET A 74 12.48 -17.46 -21.42
N ASP A 75 12.86 -17.94 -22.61
CA ASP A 75 13.29 -19.33 -22.79
C ASP A 75 14.51 -19.63 -21.88
N PRO A 76 14.38 -20.54 -20.90
CA PRO A 76 15.48 -20.87 -20.00
C PRO A 76 16.68 -21.53 -20.71
N ALA A 77 16.48 -22.09 -21.92
CA ALA A 77 17.54 -22.62 -22.76
C ALA A 77 18.05 -21.61 -23.82
N GLY A 78 17.45 -20.42 -23.89
CA GLY A 78 17.75 -19.38 -24.86
C GLY A 78 18.83 -18.39 -24.42
N ALA A 79 19.08 -17.37 -25.25
CA ALA A 79 20.07 -16.33 -25.00
C ALA A 79 19.73 -15.43 -23.81
N TYR A 80 18.43 -15.31 -23.49
CA TYR A 80 17.89 -14.51 -22.40
C TYR A 80 17.50 -15.36 -21.18
N SER A 81 18.21 -16.48 -20.94
CA SER A 81 17.98 -17.31 -19.74
C SER A 81 18.07 -16.46 -18.47
N GLY A 82 17.04 -16.55 -17.62
CA GLY A 82 16.93 -15.76 -16.38
C GLY A 82 16.32 -14.35 -16.56
N PHE A 83 16.00 -13.93 -17.78
CA PHE A 83 15.26 -12.71 -18.05
C PHE A 83 13.75 -12.94 -18.03
N LEU A 84 13.01 -11.84 -17.80
CA LEU A 84 11.55 -11.79 -17.90
C LEU A 84 11.14 -10.80 -18.99
N THR A 85 10.04 -11.09 -19.68
CA THR A 85 9.28 -10.04 -20.36
C THR A 85 8.13 -9.56 -19.49
N SER A 86 7.80 -8.28 -19.55
CA SER A 86 6.57 -7.76 -18.94
C SER A 86 6.09 -6.54 -19.71
N SER A 87 4.80 -6.26 -19.65
CA SER A 87 4.30 -4.93 -20.00
C SER A 87 4.53 -3.98 -18.83
N LEU A 88 5.01 -2.76 -19.10
CA LEU A 88 5.13 -1.69 -18.11
C LEU A 88 4.17 -0.55 -18.48
N MET A 89 3.30 -0.17 -17.54
CA MET A 89 2.26 0.83 -17.79
C MET A 89 1.79 1.55 -16.52
N SER A 90 1.17 2.72 -16.67
CA SER A 90 0.35 3.37 -15.65
C SER A 90 -0.94 2.58 -15.40
N LEU A 91 -1.44 2.64 -14.16
CA LEU A 91 -2.68 1.98 -13.70
C LEU A 91 -3.95 2.49 -14.37
N SER A 92 -3.91 3.67 -14.97
CA SER A 92 -5.01 4.29 -15.68
C SER A 92 -4.50 5.07 -16.90
N GLY A 93 -5.41 5.45 -17.80
CA GLY A 93 -5.10 6.25 -19.00
C GLY A 93 -4.39 5.49 -20.12
N THR A 94 -4.06 4.21 -19.91
CA THR A 94 -3.23 3.43 -20.84
C THR A 94 -4.04 2.51 -21.75
N HIS A 95 -5.34 2.36 -21.54
CA HIS A 95 -6.19 1.43 -22.29
C HIS A 95 -5.60 0.00 -22.35
N GLU A 96 -5.27 -0.56 -21.18
CA GLU A 96 -4.79 -1.93 -20.99
C GLU A 96 -3.46 -2.27 -21.70
N GLY A 97 -2.60 -1.29 -22.00
CA GLY A 97 -1.27 -1.56 -22.58
C GLY A 97 -0.24 -0.46 -22.39
N GLY A 98 1.03 -0.81 -22.48
CA GLY A 98 2.14 0.13 -22.31
C GLY A 98 3.37 -0.29 -23.11
N SER A 99 4.54 -0.20 -22.48
CA SER A 99 5.80 -0.60 -23.11
C SER A 99 6.10 -2.09 -22.93
N LEU A 100 6.85 -2.65 -23.88
CA LEU A 100 7.33 -4.02 -23.82
C LEU A 100 8.73 -4.04 -23.20
N MET A 101 8.81 -4.52 -21.96
CA MET A 101 10.04 -4.58 -21.18
C MET A 101 10.67 -5.96 -21.25
N LEU A 102 11.99 -5.97 -21.31
CA LEU A 102 12.84 -7.11 -20.97
C LEU A 102 13.61 -6.76 -19.68
N VAL A 103 13.58 -7.67 -18.72
CA VAL A 103 14.10 -7.48 -17.36
C VAL A 103 15.10 -8.57 -17.04
N ASP A 104 16.33 -8.22 -16.66
CA ASP A 104 17.34 -9.16 -16.18
C ASP A 104 17.08 -9.50 -14.69
N ALA A 105 16.11 -10.37 -14.47
CA ALA A 105 15.74 -10.82 -13.14
C ALA A 105 16.70 -11.88 -12.57
N ALA A 106 17.76 -12.27 -13.29
CA ALA A 106 18.82 -13.12 -12.75
C ALA A 106 19.85 -12.26 -12.01
N ASN A 107 20.24 -11.13 -12.60
CA ASN A 107 21.34 -10.30 -12.08
C ASN A 107 20.88 -9.05 -11.36
N TYR A 108 19.59 -8.69 -11.38
CA TYR A 108 19.08 -7.48 -10.73
C TYR A 108 17.82 -7.74 -9.91
N SER A 109 17.66 -6.99 -8.82
CA SER A 109 16.40 -6.94 -8.06
C SER A 109 15.64 -5.63 -8.26
N GLU A 110 16.28 -4.63 -8.85
CA GLU A 110 15.74 -3.33 -9.26
C GLU A 110 16.59 -2.78 -10.41
N TYR A 111 16.14 -1.70 -11.05
CA TYR A 111 16.82 -1.06 -12.17
C TYR A 111 18.33 -0.88 -11.96
N ASN A 112 18.77 -0.34 -10.82
CA ASN A 112 20.20 -0.12 -10.56
C ASN A 112 20.69 -0.87 -9.30
N THR A 113 20.04 -1.99 -8.95
CA THR A 113 20.46 -2.83 -7.83
C THR A 113 20.98 -4.17 -8.36
N PRO A 114 22.27 -4.26 -8.70
CA PRO A 114 22.89 -5.50 -9.16
C PRO A 114 22.97 -6.54 -8.05
N ALA A 115 23.04 -7.81 -8.42
CA ALA A 115 23.10 -8.94 -7.49
C ALA A 115 24.39 -8.96 -6.65
N ASN A 116 25.49 -8.46 -7.22
CA ASN A 116 26.78 -8.33 -6.56
C ASN A 116 27.63 -7.30 -7.32
N ARG A 117 28.79 -6.92 -6.77
CA ARG A 117 29.68 -5.92 -7.37
C ARG A 117 30.28 -6.27 -8.73
N ASN A 118 30.25 -7.53 -9.15
CA ASN A 118 30.78 -7.94 -10.46
C ASN A 118 29.78 -7.67 -11.59
N VAL A 119 28.52 -7.37 -11.25
CA VAL A 119 27.49 -6.92 -12.19
C VAL A 119 27.47 -5.39 -12.14
N GLN A 120 27.60 -4.75 -13.31
CA GLN A 120 27.58 -3.29 -13.39
C GLN A 120 26.18 -2.73 -13.12
N ALA A 121 26.05 -1.57 -12.47
CA ALA A 121 24.76 -0.91 -12.29
C ALA A 121 24.34 -0.15 -13.57
N LEU A 122 24.04 -0.87 -14.65
CA LEU A 122 23.72 -0.31 -15.98
C LEU A 122 22.24 -0.49 -16.40
N GLY A 123 21.32 -0.71 -15.46
CA GLY A 123 19.91 -0.87 -15.75
C GLY A 123 19.48 -2.32 -15.96
N GLY A 124 18.78 -2.89 -14.99
CA GLY A 124 18.20 -4.24 -15.01
C GLY A 124 16.93 -4.39 -15.85
N GLN A 125 16.47 -3.32 -16.51
CA GLN A 125 15.35 -3.36 -17.47
C GLN A 125 15.63 -2.49 -18.70
N ALA A 126 15.05 -2.88 -19.83
CA ALA A 126 15.04 -2.10 -21.06
C ALA A 126 13.75 -2.33 -21.86
N GLN A 127 13.32 -1.31 -22.62
CA GLN A 127 12.36 -1.53 -23.70
C GLN A 127 13.07 -2.24 -24.85
N ILE A 128 12.48 -3.31 -25.37
CA ILE A 128 13.09 -4.11 -26.46
C ILE A 128 12.66 -3.70 -27.86
N THR A 129 11.80 -2.69 -27.96
CA THR A 129 11.29 -2.14 -29.21
C THR A 129 12.19 -1.03 -29.74
N ALA A 130 12.34 -0.95 -31.05
CA ALA A 130 13.19 0.06 -31.72
C ALA A 130 12.72 1.49 -31.44
N GLN A 131 11.41 1.66 -31.25
CA GLN A 131 10.81 2.91 -30.82
C GLN A 131 10.33 2.76 -29.39
N SER A 132 10.53 3.80 -28.59
CA SER A 132 9.98 3.84 -27.23
C SER A 132 8.46 3.87 -27.30
N LEU A 133 7.82 2.96 -26.58
CA LEU A 133 6.39 2.98 -26.32
C LEU A 133 6.15 3.75 -25.02
N ASN A 134 5.13 4.59 -24.99
CA ASN A 134 4.79 5.37 -23.81
C ASN A 134 4.13 4.45 -22.76
N ASP A 135 4.73 4.33 -21.58
CA ASP A 135 4.20 3.59 -20.44
C ASP A 135 3.37 4.47 -19.49
N GLY A 136 3.32 5.78 -19.68
CA GLY A 136 2.46 6.73 -18.97
C GLY A 136 1.06 6.90 -19.59
N ARG A 137 0.31 7.87 -19.06
CA ARG A 137 -1.09 8.18 -19.43
C ARG A 137 -1.24 8.88 -20.79
N GLY A 138 -0.16 9.46 -21.32
CA GLY A 138 -0.19 10.21 -22.58
C GLY A 138 -0.28 9.36 -23.85
N LEU A 139 -0.28 10.03 -25.00
CA LEU A 139 -0.32 9.38 -26.31
C LEU A 139 0.91 8.48 -26.50
N SER A 140 0.69 7.21 -26.86
CA SER A 140 1.79 6.32 -27.27
C SER A 140 1.90 6.30 -28.78
N ARG A 141 2.74 7.19 -29.34
CA ARG A 141 2.87 7.42 -30.80
C ARG A 141 3.10 6.15 -31.62
N TYR A 142 3.78 5.16 -31.06
CA TYR A 142 4.15 3.92 -31.73
C TYR A 142 3.30 2.72 -31.27
N GLY A 143 2.13 2.98 -30.69
CA GLY A 143 1.20 1.96 -30.24
C GLY A 143 1.47 1.50 -28.81
N ARG A 144 0.71 0.51 -28.35
CA ARG A 144 0.80 -0.04 -26.99
C ARG A 144 0.84 -1.56 -27.05
N VAL A 145 1.57 -2.16 -26.12
CA VAL A 145 1.71 -3.61 -25.96
C VAL A 145 1.10 -4.08 -24.65
N THR A 146 0.47 -5.25 -24.68
CA THR A 146 -0.04 -5.96 -23.51
C THR A 146 0.21 -7.47 -23.60
N SER A 147 0.12 -8.13 -22.44
CA SER A 147 0.29 -9.58 -22.21
C SER A 147 1.37 -10.26 -23.07
N PRO A 148 2.65 -9.85 -23.00
CA PRO A 148 3.72 -10.55 -23.70
C PRO A 148 3.79 -12.04 -23.33
N PHE A 149 3.98 -12.87 -24.34
CA PHE A 149 4.12 -14.32 -24.24
C PHE A 149 5.35 -14.80 -25.02
N PRO A 150 6.49 -15.00 -24.35
CA PRO A 150 7.71 -15.52 -24.98
C PRO A 150 7.53 -16.94 -25.54
N LEU A 151 8.11 -17.19 -26.71
CA LEU A 151 8.22 -18.53 -27.29
C LEU A 151 9.49 -19.22 -26.76
N TRP A 152 9.38 -20.52 -26.45
CA TRP A 152 10.48 -21.35 -25.95
C TRP A 152 10.90 -22.34 -27.05
N ASP A 153 11.23 -21.77 -28.21
CA ASP A 153 11.62 -22.48 -29.43
C ASP A 153 13.02 -22.06 -29.91
N GLY A 154 13.80 -21.40 -29.05
CA GLY A 154 15.12 -20.87 -29.36
C GLY A 154 15.15 -19.63 -30.26
N THR A 155 13.99 -19.00 -30.55
CA THR A 155 13.93 -17.83 -31.44
C THR A 155 13.85 -16.48 -30.72
N ASP A 156 13.68 -16.48 -29.39
CA ASP A 156 13.46 -15.29 -28.56
C ASP A 156 12.26 -14.40 -28.97
N ARG A 157 11.40 -14.89 -29.86
CA ARG A 157 10.20 -14.17 -30.31
C ARG A 157 9.15 -14.12 -29.20
N VAL A 158 8.33 -13.08 -29.24
CA VAL A 158 7.29 -12.83 -28.23
C VAL A 158 5.97 -12.61 -28.95
N LEU A 159 4.93 -13.37 -28.58
CA LEU A 159 3.56 -13.01 -28.96
C LEU A 159 3.08 -11.89 -28.04
N VAL A 160 2.43 -10.89 -28.59
CA VAL A 160 1.95 -9.72 -27.85
C VAL A 160 0.56 -9.31 -28.34
N GLY A 161 -0.29 -8.84 -27.44
CA GLY A 161 -1.39 -7.98 -27.84
C GLY A 161 -0.81 -6.61 -28.20
N TYR A 162 -0.95 -6.16 -29.44
CA TYR A 162 -0.46 -4.86 -29.88
C TYR A 162 -1.58 -4.07 -30.57
N ARG A 163 -1.71 -2.79 -30.19
CA ARG A 163 -2.54 -1.81 -30.90
C ARG A 163 -1.62 -0.74 -31.51
N PRO A 164 -1.74 -0.43 -32.80
CA PRO A 164 -1.17 0.79 -33.37
C PRO A 164 -1.74 2.05 -32.71
N CYS A 165 -1.08 3.19 -32.92
CA CYS A 165 -1.59 4.47 -32.46
C CYS A 165 -2.57 5.07 -33.47
N GLU A 166 -3.79 5.31 -33.02
CA GLU A 166 -4.88 5.91 -33.77
C GLU A 166 -5.56 6.97 -32.90
N VAL A 167 -5.98 8.07 -33.52
CA VAL A 167 -6.73 9.17 -32.89
C VAL A 167 -7.91 9.52 -33.80
N THR A 168 -8.90 10.23 -33.27
CA THR A 168 -9.88 10.90 -34.15
C THR A 168 -9.36 12.28 -34.53
N ARG A 169 -9.57 12.68 -35.80
CA ARG A 169 -9.40 14.04 -36.32
C ARG A 169 -10.69 14.44 -37.00
N ASP A 170 -11.36 15.47 -36.47
CA ASP A 170 -12.68 15.93 -36.94
C ASP A 170 -13.73 14.80 -36.98
N GLY A 171 -13.59 13.83 -36.06
CA GLY A 171 -14.44 12.64 -35.97
C GLY A 171 -13.97 11.42 -36.77
N ASP A 172 -13.00 11.58 -37.69
CA ASP A 172 -12.47 10.49 -38.49
C ASP A 172 -11.25 9.82 -37.83
N VAL A 173 -11.20 8.48 -37.84
CA VAL A 173 -10.04 7.74 -37.32
C VAL A 173 -8.84 7.90 -38.25
N VAL A 174 -7.72 8.40 -37.71
CA VAL A 174 -6.46 8.59 -38.43
C VAL A 174 -5.29 7.99 -37.65
N SER A 175 -4.26 7.54 -38.37
CA SER A 175 -3.03 7.07 -37.75
C SER A 175 -2.26 8.23 -37.10
N CYS A 176 -1.71 8.00 -35.90
CA CYS A 176 -0.84 8.96 -35.22
C CYS A 176 0.42 9.33 -36.01
N ALA A 177 0.81 8.51 -37.01
CA ALA A 177 1.90 8.84 -37.92
C ALA A 177 1.64 10.13 -38.73
N THR A 178 0.37 10.54 -38.86
CA THR A 178 -0.05 11.74 -39.58
C THR A 178 -0.15 12.99 -38.70
N LEU A 179 0.17 12.89 -37.41
CA LEU A 179 0.10 14.00 -36.47
C LEU A 179 1.34 14.90 -36.57
N SER A 180 1.10 16.20 -36.52
CA SER A 180 2.10 17.23 -36.33
C SER A 180 2.62 17.23 -34.88
N SER A 181 3.80 17.79 -34.67
CA SER A 181 4.37 17.95 -33.32
C SER A 181 3.46 18.77 -32.39
N ALA A 182 2.71 19.73 -32.92
CA ALA A 182 1.78 20.55 -32.15
C ALA A 182 0.53 19.76 -31.71
N GLU A 183 -0.02 18.90 -32.58
CA GLU A 183 -1.11 17.99 -32.20
C GLU A 183 -0.64 16.99 -31.14
N ILE A 184 0.55 16.41 -31.30
CA ILE A 184 1.14 15.50 -30.31
C ILE A 184 1.32 16.19 -28.97
N ALA A 185 1.88 17.41 -28.95
CA ALA A 185 2.05 18.17 -27.71
C ALA A 185 0.70 18.42 -27.01
N ARG A 186 -0.34 18.81 -27.76
CA ARG A 186 -1.69 19.04 -27.21
C ARG A 186 -2.35 17.78 -26.66
N LEU A 187 -2.12 16.62 -27.27
CA LEU A 187 -2.65 15.34 -26.78
C LEU A 187 -1.92 14.82 -25.54
N ASN A 188 -0.72 15.31 -25.26
CA ASN A 188 0.05 14.96 -24.05
C ASN A 188 -0.03 16.03 -22.95
N ASP A 189 -0.83 17.08 -23.15
CA ASP A 189 -0.97 18.17 -22.20
C ASP A 189 -2.03 17.83 -21.14
N GLU A 190 -1.56 17.50 -19.93
CA GLU A 190 -2.38 17.09 -18.78
C GLU A 190 -3.03 18.28 -18.05
N GLU A 191 -2.66 19.53 -18.38
CA GLU A 191 -3.21 20.75 -17.77
C GLU A 191 -4.50 21.22 -18.46
N ARG A 192 -4.94 20.50 -19.50
CA ARG A 192 -6.15 20.81 -20.24
C ARG A 192 -7.39 20.34 -19.50
N THR A 193 -8.42 21.17 -19.50
CA THR A 193 -9.72 20.81 -18.96
C THR A 193 -10.41 19.76 -19.84
N GLU A 194 -11.31 18.97 -19.25
CA GLU A 194 -12.13 18.00 -20.01
C GLU A 194 -12.91 18.67 -21.16
N ALA A 195 -13.36 19.91 -20.97
CA ALA A 195 -14.08 20.67 -21.98
C ALA A 195 -13.17 21.06 -23.17
N GLU A 196 -11.93 21.46 -22.90
CA GLU A 196 -10.94 21.76 -23.94
C GLU A 196 -10.52 20.50 -24.70
N VAL A 197 -10.39 19.36 -24.01
CA VAL A 197 -10.10 18.08 -24.65
C VAL A 197 -11.27 17.65 -25.54
N ALA A 198 -12.51 17.75 -25.05
CA ALA A 198 -13.70 17.39 -25.81
C ALA A 198 -13.96 18.28 -27.03
N ALA A 199 -13.52 19.55 -26.99
CA ALA A 199 -13.63 20.50 -28.09
C ALA A 199 -12.46 20.42 -29.09
N ASP A 200 -11.39 19.68 -28.79
CA ASP A 200 -10.26 19.54 -29.71
C ASP A 200 -10.71 18.76 -30.96
N PRO A 201 -10.40 19.24 -32.17
CA PRO A 201 -10.61 18.45 -33.38
C PRO A 201 -9.81 17.14 -33.37
N VAL A 202 -8.72 17.05 -32.61
CA VAL A 202 -7.89 15.83 -32.49
C VAL A 202 -7.97 15.24 -31.09
N GLN A 203 -8.39 13.98 -30.96
CA GLN A 203 -8.62 13.34 -29.66
C GLN A 203 -8.06 11.90 -29.61
N ASP A 204 -7.39 11.54 -28.52
CA ASP A 204 -6.99 10.14 -28.19
C ASP A 204 -8.18 9.40 -27.56
N ASN A 205 -9.21 9.16 -28.37
CA ASN A 205 -10.49 8.59 -27.94
C ASN A 205 -10.91 7.37 -28.78
N VAL A 206 -10.02 6.85 -29.63
CA VAL A 206 -10.30 5.66 -30.44
C VAL A 206 -10.32 4.44 -29.52
N PRO A 207 -11.43 3.67 -29.47
CA PRO A 207 -11.49 2.46 -28.65
C PRO A 207 -10.34 1.49 -29.01
N PRO A 208 -9.63 0.92 -28.01
CA PRO A 208 -8.52 0.01 -28.27
C PRO A 208 -8.97 -1.24 -29.05
N SER A 209 -8.29 -1.56 -30.15
CA SER A 209 -8.43 -2.83 -30.86
C SER A 209 -7.08 -3.55 -30.90
N TYR A 210 -6.76 -4.28 -29.82
CA TYR A 210 -5.55 -5.11 -29.77
C TYR A 210 -5.69 -6.30 -30.71
N ALA A 211 -4.69 -6.49 -31.57
CA ALA A 211 -4.50 -7.70 -32.35
C ALA A 211 -3.27 -8.47 -31.83
N ILE A 212 -3.21 -9.76 -32.11
CA ILE A 212 -2.06 -10.57 -31.73
C ILE A 212 -0.97 -10.42 -32.79
N TYR A 213 0.19 -9.95 -32.36
CA TYR A 213 1.40 -9.87 -33.17
C TYR A 213 2.46 -10.81 -32.64
N MET A 214 3.25 -11.37 -33.54
CA MET A 214 4.53 -11.99 -33.22
C MET A 214 5.63 -10.95 -33.44
N TYR A 215 6.27 -10.56 -32.35
CA TYR A 215 7.39 -9.63 -32.32
C TYR A 215 8.72 -10.41 -32.32
N ASP A 216 9.62 -10.06 -33.24
CA ASP A 216 10.99 -10.59 -33.30
C ASP A 216 11.96 -9.50 -32.83
N PRO A 217 12.53 -9.61 -31.61
CA PRO A 217 13.40 -8.57 -31.07
C PRO A 217 14.73 -8.45 -31.83
N SER A 218 15.21 -9.51 -32.47
CA SER A 218 16.45 -9.47 -33.25
C SER A 218 16.30 -8.72 -34.56
N LYS A 219 15.13 -8.84 -35.19
CA LYS A 219 14.82 -8.20 -36.49
C LYS A 219 13.98 -6.94 -36.38
N GLN A 220 13.42 -6.67 -35.20
CA GLN A 220 12.50 -5.56 -34.94
C GLN A 220 11.24 -5.60 -35.83
N THR A 221 10.77 -6.81 -36.16
CA THR A 221 9.61 -7.02 -37.04
C THR A 221 8.36 -7.39 -36.25
N TRP A 222 7.21 -6.92 -36.74
CA TRP A 222 5.88 -7.16 -36.17
C TRP A 222 5.01 -7.92 -37.18
N LEU A 223 4.82 -9.22 -36.98
CA LEU A 223 3.95 -10.03 -37.83
C LEU A 223 2.56 -10.12 -37.20
N ASN A 224 1.51 -9.63 -37.88
CA ASN A 224 0.14 -9.82 -37.43
C ASN A 224 -0.24 -11.31 -37.56
N VAL A 225 -0.58 -11.95 -36.45
CA VAL A 225 -0.98 -13.36 -36.36
C VAL A 225 -2.51 -13.48 -36.37
N ALA A 226 -3.20 -12.60 -35.64
CA ALA A 226 -4.66 -12.61 -35.56
C ALA A 226 -5.20 -11.20 -35.26
N ALA A 227 -6.07 -10.70 -36.13
CA ALA A 227 -6.82 -9.47 -35.91
C ALA A 227 -8.21 -9.77 -35.30
N PRO A 228 -8.69 -8.97 -34.34
CA PRO A 228 -10.01 -9.15 -33.77
C PRO A 228 -11.11 -8.68 -34.73
N PRO A 229 -12.34 -9.19 -34.62
CA PRO A 229 -13.50 -8.60 -35.26
C PRO A 229 -13.81 -7.21 -34.68
N SER A 230 -14.57 -6.38 -35.41
CA SER A 230 -14.97 -5.04 -34.97
C SER A 230 -15.66 -5.07 -33.60
N GLY A 231 -15.22 -4.19 -32.69
CA GLY A 231 -15.74 -4.12 -31.32
C GLY A 231 -15.12 -5.12 -30.34
N PHE A 232 -14.17 -5.95 -30.78
CA PHE A 232 -13.42 -6.87 -29.93
C PHE A 232 -11.93 -6.51 -29.88
N MET A 233 -11.25 -7.03 -28.87
CA MET A 233 -9.80 -7.00 -28.74
C MET A 233 -9.27 -8.39 -28.39
N TYR A 234 -8.11 -8.74 -28.92
CA TYR A 234 -7.34 -9.92 -28.52
C TYR A 234 -6.12 -9.45 -27.73
N THR A 235 -6.11 -9.73 -26.43
CA THR A 235 -5.08 -9.24 -25.49
C THR A 235 -4.15 -10.33 -25.01
N ASP A 236 -4.63 -11.57 -24.81
CA ASP A 236 -3.91 -12.62 -24.09
C ASP A 236 -3.50 -13.78 -25.01
N PRO A 237 -2.40 -13.64 -25.79
CA PRO A 237 -1.93 -14.73 -26.60
C PRO A 237 -1.43 -15.88 -25.74
N VAL A 238 -1.76 -17.11 -26.13
CA VAL A 238 -1.23 -18.33 -25.53
C VAL A 238 -0.66 -19.22 -26.63
N ALA A 239 0.65 -19.43 -26.62
CA ALA A 239 1.27 -20.39 -27.52
C ALA A 239 1.13 -21.81 -26.96
N LEU A 240 0.46 -22.69 -27.71
CA LEU A 240 0.42 -24.12 -27.42
C LEU A 240 1.73 -24.78 -27.88
N GLN A 241 2.73 -24.73 -27.01
CA GLN A 241 4.05 -25.34 -27.22
C GLN A 241 4.34 -26.38 -26.15
N GLN A 242 5.05 -27.44 -26.51
CA GLN A 242 5.56 -28.39 -25.53
C GLN A 242 6.55 -27.65 -24.61
N ARG A 243 6.35 -27.77 -23.30
CA ARG A 243 7.26 -27.21 -22.29
C ARG A 243 7.78 -28.34 -21.40
N PRO A 244 9.04 -28.26 -20.93
CA PRO A 244 9.49 -29.09 -19.82
C PRO A 244 8.56 -28.92 -18.63
N GLU A 245 8.33 -30.01 -17.89
CA GLU A 245 7.65 -29.93 -16.61
C GLU A 245 8.46 -29.03 -15.66
N PRO A 246 7.82 -28.08 -14.96
CA PRO A 246 8.51 -27.22 -14.01
C PRO A 246 9.21 -28.04 -12.92
N ASN A 247 10.47 -27.71 -12.63
CA ASN A 247 11.24 -28.36 -11.58
C ASN A 247 10.94 -27.71 -10.22
N ALA A 248 9.79 -28.04 -9.63
CA ALA A 248 9.32 -27.46 -8.39
C ALA A 248 10.30 -27.72 -7.22
N ALA A 249 10.70 -26.65 -6.54
CA ALA A 249 11.45 -26.76 -5.30
C ALA A 249 10.61 -27.41 -4.19
N ASP A 250 11.27 -28.07 -3.24
CA ASP A 250 10.61 -28.63 -2.07
C ASP A 250 9.83 -27.55 -1.29
N PRO A 251 8.66 -27.90 -0.71
CA PRO A 251 7.94 -27.01 0.19
C PRO A 251 8.84 -26.46 1.29
N THR A 252 8.55 -25.25 1.75
CA THR A 252 9.29 -24.70 2.88
C THR A 252 9.00 -25.52 4.12
N ASN A 253 10.04 -25.92 4.86
CA ASN A 253 9.86 -26.60 6.13
C ASN A 253 9.11 -25.69 7.10
N VAL A 254 7.98 -26.16 7.60
CA VAL A 254 7.15 -25.44 8.57
C VAL A 254 7.24 -26.07 9.95
N ASP A 255 7.14 -25.25 11.00
CA ASP A 255 6.98 -25.68 12.38
C ASP A 255 5.52 -26.14 12.61
N PRO A 256 5.28 -27.43 12.88
CA PRO A 256 3.92 -27.95 13.04
C PRO A 256 3.21 -27.42 14.29
N THR A 257 3.95 -27.03 15.33
CA THR A 257 3.37 -26.44 16.55
C THR A 257 2.87 -25.02 16.27
N LEU A 258 3.66 -24.21 15.57
CA LEU A 258 3.21 -22.88 15.14
C LEU A 258 2.06 -22.96 14.12
N ALA A 259 2.13 -23.91 13.18
CA ALA A 259 1.07 -24.13 12.21
C ALA A 259 -0.27 -24.46 12.88
N ALA A 260 -0.27 -25.31 13.91
CA ALA A 260 -1.48 -25.65 14.68
C ALA A 260 -2.08 -24.46 15.45
N GLN A 261 -1.28 -23.41 15.69
CA GLN A 261 -1.70 -22.17 16.37
C GLN A 261 -2.05 -21.05 15.39
N ASN A 262 -1.97 -21.30 14.08
CA ASN A 262 -2.06 -20.28 13.04
C ASN A 262 -1.05 -19.13 13.24
N LEU A 263 0.15 -19.49 13.71
CA LEU A 263 1.27 -18.58 13.91
C LEU A 263 2.40 -18.90 12.94
N ALA A 264 3.28 -17.92 12.76
CA ALA A 264 4.50 -18.02 11.99
C ALA A 264 5.60 -17.18 12.66
N LEU A 265 6.82 -17.31 12.16
CA LEU A 265 8.00 -16.67 12.73
C LEU A 265 8.60 -15.70 11.72
N ILE A 266 8.80 -14.44 12.13
CA ILE A 266 9.59 -13.47 11.37
C ILE A 266 10.88 -13.18 12.12
N GLU A 267 11.99 -13.18 11.39
CA GLU A 267 13.32 -12.85 11.89
C GLU A 267 13.99 -11.84 10.96
N VAL A 268 14.60 -10.82 11.54
CA VAL A 268 15.47 -9.88 10.82
C VAL A 268 16.86 -9.98 11.41
N ARG A 269 17.87 -10.21 10.57
CA ARG A 269 19.24 -10.43 11.04
C ARG A 269 19.91 -9.14 11.53
N SER A 270 19.62 -7.99 10.92
CA SER A 270 19.88 -6.68 11.53
C SER A 270 19.06 -5.57 10.88
N VAL A 271 18.37 -4.75 11.67
CA VAL A 271 17.69 -3.53 11.16
C VAL A 271 18.66 -2.54 10.52
N TYR A 272 19.95 -2.60 10.87
CA TYR A 272 21.00 -1.73 10.33
C TYR A 272 21.64 -2.26 9.04
N ASP A 273 21.24 -3.44 8.57
CA ASP A 273 21.60 -3.94 7.25
C ASP A 273 20.63 -3.37 6.20
N THR A 274 21.01 -2.23 5.60
CA THR A 274 20.19 -1.47 4.65
C THR A 274 20.84 -1.40 3.27
N ASP A 275 20.06 -1.30 2.20
CA ASP A 275 20.56 -1.21 0.83
C ASP A 275 21.35 0.08 0.57
N GLY A 276 21.91 0.19 -0.65
CA GLY A 276 22.64 1.38 -1.08
C GLY A 276 21.80 2.68 -1.13
N LEU A 277 20.50 2.62 -0.86
CA LEU A 277 19.61 3.78 -0.78
C LEU A 277 19.39 4.26 0.68
N ASP A 278 20.10 3.65 1.65
CA ASP A 278 20.16 4.07 3.07
C ASP A 278 18.75 4.14 3.72
N ARG A 279 17.79 3.30 3.27
CA ARG A 279 16.37 3.39 3.67
C ARG A 279 16.08 3.08 5.14
N MET A 280 16.99 2.42 5.84
CA MET A 280 17.01 2.35 7.31
C MET A 280 18.40 2.73 7.82
N GLY A 281 18.97 3.76 7.19
CA GLY A 281 20.27 4.29 7.51
C GLY A 281 20.21 5.68 8.12
N THR A 282 21.32 6.39 8.00
CA THR A 282 21.52 7.73 8.56
C THR A 282 20.55 8.78 8.02
N SER A 283 20.05 8.63 6.79
CA SER A 283 19.08 9.55 6.21
C SER A 283 17.71 9.54 6.89
N MET A 284 17.40 8.51 7.68
CA MET A 284 16.16 8.39 8.43
C MET A 284 16.25 8.95 9.86
N LEU A 285 17.39 9.56 10.22
CA LEU A 285 17.68 10.00 11.57
C LEU A 285 17.88 11.52 11.63
N ALA A 286 17.43 12.11 12.72
CA ALA A 286 17.64 13.52 13.06
C ALA A 286 18.67 13.65 14.19
N ALA A 287 19.24 14.84 14.37
CA ALA A 287 20.17 15.09 15.46
C ALA A 287 19.54 14.79 16.84
N ALA A 288 18.23 15.01 17.00
CA ALA A 288 17.49 14.72 18.23
C ALA A 288 17.32 13.22 18.55
N ASP A 289 17.65 12.32 17.60
CA ASP A 289 17.64 10.87 17.85
C ASP A 289 18.93 10.39 18.51
N LEU A 290 19.99 11.20 18.47
CA LEU A 290 21.26 10.86 19.10
C LEU A 290 21.13 10.99 20.62
N PRO A 291 21.39 9.89 21.37
CA PRO A 291 21.50 9.99 22.81
C PRO A 291 22.63 10.96 23.22
N SER A 292 22.50 11.54 24.41
CA SER A 292 23.53 12.45 24.94
C SER A 292 24.91 11.78 24.94
N GLY A 293 25.91 12.47 24.38
CA GLY A 293 27.28 11.95 24.23
C GLY A 293 27.55 11.18 22.94
N CYS A 294 26.53 10.90 22.13
CA CYS A 294 26.70 10.26 20.82
C CYS A 294 26.89 11.30 19.70
N THR A 295 27.90 11.08 18.86
CA THR A 295 28.14 11.89 17.64
C THR A 295 27.71 11.16 16.37
N THR A 296 27.46 9.86 16.44
CA THR A 296 27.12 9.02 15.30
C THR A 296 26.13 7.96 15.76
N ALA A 297 24.99 7.87 15.05
CA ALA A 297 23.91 6.97 15.44
C ALA A 297 24.18 5.52 15.03
N ILE A 298 24.70 5.34 13.82
CA ILE A 298 25.03 4.04 13.24
C ILE A 298 26.48 4.13 12.78
N GLU A 299 27.40 3.56 13.57
CA GLU A 299 28.80 3.42 13.18
C GLU A 299 28.90 2.61 11.88
N LYS A 300 29.79 3.00 10.98
CA LYS A 300 29.95 2.36 9.67
C LYS A 300 31.38 1.84 9.47
N THR A 301 31.50 0.74 8.74
CA THR A 301 32.76 0.09 8.36
C THR A 301 32.68 -0.44 6.92
N ALA A 302 33.80 -0.83 6.32
CA ALA A 302 33.79 -1.49 5.02
C ALA A 302 33.17 -2.90 5.14
N PRO A 303 32.37 -3.37 4.17
CA PRO A 303 31.80 -4.71 4.23
C PRO A 303 32.89 -5.78 4.20
N THR A 304 32.67 -6.86 4.94
CA THR A 304 33.56 -8.03 4.96
C THR A 304 33.31 -8.97 3.79
N ASP A 305 32.09 -8.98 3.25
CA ASP A 305 31.76 -9.72 2.03
C ASP A 305 32.35 -8.97 0.81
N PRO A 306 33.31 -9.58 0.09
CA PRO A 306 33.89 -8.96 -1.08
C PRO A 306 32.88 -8.77 -2.21
N LEU A 307 31.70 -9.41 -2.20
CA LEU A 307 30.65 -9.28 -3.21
C LEU A 307 29.60 -8.21 -2.89
N ASP A 308 29.65 -7.61 -1.70
CA ASP A 308 28.74 -6.53 -1.31
C ASP A 308 28.84 -5.36 -2.30
N THR A 309 27.70 -4.77 -2.62
CA THR A 309 27.59 -3.66 -3.57
C THR A 309 27.82 -2.29 -2.90
N ARG A 310 27.82 -2.25 -1.56
CA ARG A 310 27.94 -1.03 -0.75
C ARG A 310 29.39 -0.73 -0.41
N ASN A 311 29.72 0.56 -0.30
CA ASN A 311 31.06 0.99 0.13
C ASN A 311 31.24 0.92 1.65
N LEU A 312 30.17 1.19 2.39
CA LEU A 312 30.14 1.20 3.85
C LEU A 312 28.84 0.55 4.33
N VAL A 313 28.92 -0.20 5.42
CA VAL A 313 27.84 -0.92 6.10
C VAL A 313 27.92 -0.68 7.60
N ALA A 314 26.90 -1.03 8.38
CA ALA A 314 26.93 -0.85 9.83
C ALA A 314 28.05 -1.68 10.49
N ASP A 315 28.77 -1.10 11.45
CA ASP A 315 29.76 -1.81 12.25
C ASP A 315 29.09 -2.56 13.41
N LEU A 316 28.50 -3.72 13.08
CA LEU A 316 27.77 -4.52 14.05
C LEU A 316 28.66 -5.04 15.19
N LEU A 317 29.99 -5.14 15.01
CA LEU A 317 30.89 -5.56 16.07
C LEU A 317 30.97 -4.51 17.17
N ARG A 318 31.06 -3.23 16.80
CA ARG A 318 31.06 -2.11 17.74
C ARG A 318 29.67 -1.86 18.33
N ILE A 319 28.63 -1.89 17.50
CA ILE A 319 27.25 -1.61 17.92
C ILE A 319 26.73 -2.66 18.95
N LYS A 320 27.27 -3.88 18.93
CA LYS A 320 26.90 -4.95 19.87
C LYS A 320 27.87 -5.17 21.03
N ASP A 321 28.94 -4.39 21.15
CA ASP A 321 29.92 -4.50 22.25
C ASP A 321 29.56 -3.53 23.39
N PRO A 322 29.11 -4.00 24.56
CA PRO A 322 28.76 -3.13 25.69
C PRO A 322 29.89 -2.20 26.17
N ALA A 323 31.16 -2.48 25.84
CA ALA A 323 32.29 -1.62 26.18
C ALA A 323 32.59 -0.54 25.11
N ASP A 324 32.00 -0.61 23.93
CA ASP A 324 32.15 0.41 22.88
C ASP A 324 31.05 1.49 23.02
N PRO A 325 31.38 2.79 22.92
CA PRO A 325 30.38 3.86 22.94
C PRO A 325 29.23 3.69 21.93
N ALA A 326 29.50 3.05 20.78
CA ALA A 326 28.50 2.77 19.74
C ALA A 326 27.32 1.94 20.25
N TYR A 327 27.53 1.11 21.27
CA TYR A 327 26.50 0.29 21.88
C TYR A 327 25.31 1.11 22.38
N ASN A 328 25.54 2.33 22.86
CA ASN A 328 24.47 3.18 23.39
C ASN A 328 23.90 4.17 22.37
N CYS A 329 24.49 4.28 21.18
CA CYS A 329 24.13 5.31 20.20
C CYS A 329 23.11 4.86 19.16
N ALA A 330 22.92 3.54 19.01
CA ALA A 330 22.02 2.97 18.03
C ALA A 330 20.54 3.26 18.37
N PRO A 331 19.78 3.93 17.49
CA PRO A 331 18.47 4.51 17.84
C PRO A 331 17.31 3.51 17.82
N ALA A 332 17.42 2.40 17.08
CA ALA A 332 16.36 1.39 17.02
C ALA A 332 16.32 0.59 18.32
N ARG A 333 15.15 0.57 18.97
CA ARG A 333 14.94 -0.11 20.26
C ARG A 333 13.84 -1.16 20.22
N PHE A 334 12.84 -0.97 19.37
CA PHE A 334 11.73 -1.89 19.23
C PHE A 334 11.35 -2.08 17.76
N VAL A 335 10.64 -3.16 17.49
CA VAL A 335 9.83 -3.33 16.29
C VAL A 335 8.36 -3.34 16.72
N ARG A 336 7.53 -2.54 16.06
CA ARG A 336 6.07 -2.56 16.15
C ARG A 336 5.54 -3.43 15.02
N ALA A 337 4.80 -4.48 15.37
CA ALA A 337 4.07 -5.28 14.39
C ALA A 337 2.64 -4.77 14.27
N VAL A 338 2.19 -4.55 13.04
CA VAL A 338 0.82 -4.11 12.74
C VAL A 338 0.20 -5.06 11.71
N ARG A 339 -1.12 -5.17 11.71
CA ARG A 339 -1.88 -5.80 10.62
C ARG A 339 -2.85 -4.80 10.01
N ALA A 340 -3.15 -4.99 8.73
CA ALA A 340 -4.29 -4.31 8.13
C ALA A 340 -5.61 -4.78 8.79
N VAL A 341 -6.56 -3.86 8.92
CA VAL A 341 -7.94 -4.12 9.31
C VAL A 341 -8.78 -3.99 8.04
N ALA A 342 -8.96 -5.11 7.36
CA ALA A 342 -9.74 -5.16 6.13
C ALA A 342 -11.20 -4.74 6.41
N PRO A 343 -11.81 -3.89 5.56
CA PRO A 343 -13.24 -3.71 5.57
C PRO A 343 -13.95 -5.06 5.44
N GLN A 344 -15.00 -5.26 6.22
CA GLN A 344 -15.80 -6.48 6.09
C GLN A 344 -16.66 -6.40 4.83
N ALA A 345 -16.97 -7.57 4.27
CA ALA A 345 -17.94 -7.65 3.18
C ALA A 345 -19.25 -6.96 3.61
N ASN A 346 -19.85 -6.21 2.69
CA ASN A 346 -21.14 -5.53 2.87
C ASN A 346 -21.13 -4.33 3.82
N MET A 347 -19.96 -3.74 4.08
CA MET A 347 -19.87 -2.41 4.70
C MET A 347 -20.11 -1.31 3.66
N MET A 348 -21.01 -0.37 3.99
CA MET A 348 -21.30 0.84 3.21
C MET A 348 -21.00 2.09 4.05
N GLY A 349 -20.97 3.28 3.43
CA GLY A 349 -20.74 4.55 4.16
C GLY A 349 -19.29 4.78 4.62
N MET A 350 -18.34 3.97 4.14
CA MET A 350 -16.96 3.95 4.64
C MET A 350 -16.15 5.22 4.37
N ARG A 351 -16.55 6.06 3.39
CA ARG A 351 -15.77 7.24 3.00
C ARG A 351 -15.56 8.21 4.17
N GLU A 352 -16.60 8.44 4.97
CA GLU A 352 -16.51 9.31 6.15
C GLU A 352 -15.80 8.64 7.33
N ALA A 353 -15.68 7.31 7.31
CA ALA A 353 -15.13 6.51 8.40
C ALA A 353 -13.61 6.29 8.31
N ILE A 354 -13.05 6.12 7.11
CA ILE A 354 -11.63 5.76 6.95
C ILE A 354 -10.72 6.93 7.35
N GLY A 355 -10.94 8.12 6.78
CA GLY A 355 -10.10 9.30 7.01
C GLY A 355 -9.70 10.01 5.72
N GLU A 356 -8.61 10.78 5.77
CA GLU A 356 -8.11 11.63 4.65
C GLU A 356 -6.74 11.19 4.11
N THR A 357 -6.27 10.01 4.48
CA THR A 357 -4.90 9.53 4.18
C THR A 357 -4.94 8.31 3.28
N ASP A 358 -3.87 8.03 2.53
CA ASP A 358 -3.80 6.84 1.67
C ASP A 358 -3.47 5.55 2.44
N PHE A 359 -3.40 5.61 3.77
CA PHE A 359 -3.22 4.43 4.61
C PHE A 359 -4.54 3.73 4.94
N GLU A 360 -4.54 2.40 4.84
CA GLU A 360 -5.68 1.59 5.25
C GLU A 360 -5.83 1.57 6.79
N PRO A 361 -7.05 1.27 7.31
CA PRO A 361 -7.26 0.94 8.71
C PRO A 361 -6.30 -0.16 9.18
N GLN A 362 -5.71 0.01 10.35
CA GLN A 362 -4.64 -0.82 10.89
C GLN A 362 -4.79 -1.08 12.39
N GLN A 363 -4.19 -2.18 12.83
CA GLN A 363 -4.18 -2.61 14.23
C GLN A 363 -2.76 -2.94 14.67
N ILE A 364 -2.35 -2.40 15.81
CA ILE A 364 -1.10 -2.78 16.47
C ILE A 364 -1.27 -4.17 17.11
N LEU A 365 -0.44 -5.13 16.69
CA LEU A 365 -0.38 -6.46 17.29
C LEU A 365 0.49 -6.47 18.55
N GLY A 366 1.50 -5.60 18.59
CA GLY A 366 2.36 -5.39 19.74
C GLY A 366 3.81 -5.09 19.34
N TYR A 367 4.70 -5.28 20.30
CA TYR A 367 6.10 -4.86 20.25
C TYR A 367 7.05 -6.01 20.57
N ALA A 368 8.21 -6.01 19.93
CA ALA A 368 9.36 -6.83 20.32
C ALA A 368 10.62 -5.96 20.42
N PRO A 369 11.57 -6.28 21.31
CA PRO A 369 12.83 -5.54 21.40
C PRO A 369 13.69 -5.79 20.15
N VAL A 370 14.42 -4.75 19.75
CA VAL A 370 15.56 -4.87 18.82
C VAL A 370 16.81 -5.08 19.67
N GLU A 371 17.50 -6.19 19.44
CA GLU A 371 18.71 -6.55 20.18
C GLU A 371 19.90 -5.66 19.75
N PRO A 372 20.99 -5.61 20.53
CA PRO A 372 22.10 -4.70 20.24
C PRO A 372 22.72 -4.83 18.84
N ASP A 373 22.84 -6.05 18.28
CA ASP A 373 23.30 -6.26 16.90
C ASP A 373 22.26 -5.84 15.82
N GLY A 374 21.14 -5.25 16.24
CA GLY A 374 20.02 -4.84 15.40
C GLY A 374 19.08 -5.98 15.05
N SER A 375 19.29 -7.21 15.51
CA SER A 375 18.41 -8.33 15.21
C SER A 375 17.10 -8.27 16.00
N PHE A 376 16.02 -8.80 15.42
CA PHE A 376 14.80 -9.12 16.17
C PHE A 376 14.17 -10.40 15.62
N LYS A 377 13.35 -11.04 16.46
CA LYS A 377 12.66 -12.26 16.12
C LYS A 377 11.36 -12.37 16.90
N LEU A 378 10.25 -12.61 16.20
CA LEU A 378 8.91 -12.55 16.78
C LEU A 378 7.93 -13.51 16.12
N GLN A 379 6.98 -14.00 16.90
CA GLN A 379 5.82 -14.73 16.41
C GLN A 379 4.75 -13.75 15.94
N VAL A 380 4.15 -14.05 14.79
CA VAL A 380 3.05 -13.28 14.19
C VAL A 380 1.91 -14.19 13.77
N PRO A 381 0.68 -13.65 13.64
CA PRO A 381 -0.40 -14.34 12.96
C PRO A 381 0.01 -14.74 11.54
N ALA A 382 -0.20 -16.00 11.19
CA ALA A 382 -0.05 -16.46 9.82
C ALA A 382 -1.23 -15.99 8.95
N ASP A 383 -1.07 -16.06 7.63
CA ASP A 383 -2.13 -15.79 6.65
C ASP A 383 -2.79 -14.42 6.86
N THR A 384 -1.98 -13.45 7.30
CA THR A 384 -2.39 -12.10 7.68
C THR A 384 -1.49 -11.07 6.97
N PRO A 385 -2.04 -9.97 6.43
CA PRO A 385 -1.25 -8.83 5.94
C PRO A 385 -0.61 -8.09 7.10
N LEU A 386 0.71 -8.17 7.20
CA LEU A 386 1.51 -7.59 8.28
C LEU A 386 2.39 -6.46 7.76
N ALA A 387 2.56 -5.42 8.56
CA ALA A 387 3.64 -4.45 8.38
C ALA A 387 4.46 -4.34 9.67
N LEU A 388 5.71 -3.89 9.53
CA LEU A 388 6.66 -3.73 10.62
C LEU A 388 7.18 -2.31 10.59
N ALA A 389 7.21 -1.65 11.75
CA ALA A 389 7.86 -0.36 11.93
C ALA A 389 8.99 -0.48 12.95
N ILE A 390 10.17 0.04 12.62
CA ILE A 390 11.29 0.14 13.55
C ILE A 390 11.07 1.38 14.42
N VAL A 391 11.17 1.23 15.73
CA VAL A 391 10.73 2.24 16.70
C VAL A 391 11.88 2.61 17.63
N ASP A 392 12.00 3.90 17.92
CA ASP A 392 13.01 4.44 18.82
C ASP A 392 12.65 4.31 20.31
N ALA A 393 13.49 4.84 21.19
CA ALA A 393 13.26 4.79 22.64
C ALA A 393 12.03 5.58 23.13
N LYS A 394 11.50 6.49 22.30
CA LYS A 394 10.36 7.37 22.62
C LYS A 394 9.04 6.87 22.01
N GLY A 395 9.07 5.75 21.29
CA GLY A 395 7.90 5.16 20.65
C GLY A 395 7.60 5.70 19.25
N ARG A 396 8.51 6.48 18.65
CA ARG A 396 8.37 7.06 17.31
C ARG A 396 8.90 6.09 16.27
N GLY A 397 8.14 5.85 15.20
CA GLY A 397 8.62 5.11 14.03
C GLY A 397 9.82 5.81 13.38
N ILE A 398 10.87 5.06 13.08
CA ILE A 398 12.04 5.47 12.29
C ILE A 398 11.85 5.09 10.82
N GLN A 399 11.37 3.87 10.59
CA GLN A 399 11.12 3.33 9.25
C GLN A 399 9.95 2.35 9.28
N THR A 400 9.02 2.50 8.35
CA THR A 400 7.86 1.60 8.18
C THR A 400 7.97 0.82 6.88
N HIS A 401 7.68 -0.48 6.93
CA HIS A 401 7.64 -1.32 5.73
C HIS A 401 6.28 -1.17 5.01
N LEU A 402 6.24 -0.36 3.95
CA LEU A 402 5.04 -0.04 3.16
C LEU A 402 4.68 -1.11 2.11
N ASN A 403 4.70 -2.37 2.51
CA ASN A 403 4.18 -3.49 1.72
C ASN A 403 3.75 -4.59 2.69
N TRP A 404 2.59 -5.19 2.45
CA TRP A 404 2.03 -6.25 3.27
C TRP A 404 2.89 -7.51 3.21
N ILE A 405 3.67 -7.73 4.27
CA ILE A 405 4.38 -8.97 4.54
C ILE A 405 3.33 -10.03 4.88
N GLN A 406 3.56 -11.24 4.40
CA GLN A 406 2.77 -12.41 4.78
C GLN A 406 3.69 -13.60 5.02
N VAL A 407 3.19 -14.51 5.84
CA VAL A 407 3.83 -15.77 6.21
C VAL A 407 2.75 -16.83 6.39
N ARG A 408 3.02 -18.05 5.93
CA ARG A 408 2.12 -19.20 6.06
C ARG A 408 2.18 -19.82 7.47
N PRO A 409 1.17 -20.59 7.89
CA PRO A 409 1.18 -21.27 9.18
C PRO A 409 2.43 -22.14 9.35
N GLY A 410 3.17 -21.91 10.43
CA GLY A 410 4.43 -22.58 10.73
C GLY A 410 5.65 -22.11 9.94
N GLU A 411 5.50 -21.20 8.99
CA GLU A 411 6.62 -20.69 8.21
C GLU A 411 7.59 -19.87 9.08
N ARG A 412 8.89 -20.05 8.84
CA ARG A 412 9.93 -19.13 9.31
C ARG A 412 10.43 -18.29 8.15
N ARG A 413 10.15 -16.99 8.20
CA ARG A 413 10.65 -16.00 7.25
C ARG A 413 11.84 -15.26 7.86
N THR A 414 12.97 -15.27 7.16
CA THR A 414 14.16 -14.52 7.54
C THR A 414 14.42 -13.42 6.52
N CYS A 415 14.61 -12.19 6.99
CA CYS A 415 15.11 -11.08 6.20
C CYS A 415 16.51 -10.72 6.68
N ASP A 416 17.41 -10.36 5.77
CA ASP A 416 18.77 -9.99 6.14
C ASP A 416 18.80 -8.63 6.88
N GLY A 417 17.99 -7.67 6.42
CA GLY A 417 17.80 -6.40 7.11
C GLY A 417 16.61 -5.57 6.65
N CYS A 418 16.49 -4.37 7.21
CA CYS A 418 15.39 -3.45 6.94
C CYS A 418 15.67 -2.65 5.67
N HIS A 419 15.38 -3.39 4.60
CA HIS A 419 15.65 -3.16 3.18
C HIS A 419 17.10 -3.39 2.76
N SER A 420 17.74 -4.48 3.23
CA SER A 420 19.06 -4.95 2.78
C SER A 420 19.08 -5.25 1.26
N PRO A 421 20.27 -5.32 0.63
CA PRO A 421 20.39 -5.79 -0.75
C PRO A 421 19.73 -7.18 -0.91
N ARG A 422 18.70 -7.27 -1.75
CA ARG A 422 17.83 -8.48 -1.85
C ARG A 422 18.53 -9.75 -2.33
N ARG A 423 19.72 -9.62 -2.92
CA ARG A 423 20.53 -10.72 -3.46
C ARG A 423 21.91 -10.80 -2.80
N GLY A 424 22.18 -9.93 -1.82
CA GLY A 424 23.43 -9.93 -1.07
C GLY A 424 23.38 -10.92 0.09
N ALA A 425 24.53 -11.14 0.72
CA ALA A 425 24.59 -11.83 2.00
C ALA A 425 24.19 -10.88 3.14
N ALA A 426 23.61 -11.43 4.20
CA ALA A 426 23.34 -10.67 5.42
C ALA A 426 24.63 -10.16 6.07
N LEU A 427 24.58 -8.92 6.55
CA LEU A 427 25.67 -8.31 7.31
C LEU A 427 25.93 -9.04 8.63
N ASN A 428 24.87 -9.40 9.35
CA ASN A 428 24.96 -10.16 10.60
C ASN A 428 25.07 -11.66 10.31
N SER A 429 26.14 -12.08 9.66
CA SER A 429 26.44 -13.48 9.31
C SER A 429 27.94 -13.80 9.47
N GLY A 430 28.33 -15.05 9.22
CA GLY A 430 29.74 -15.47 9.23
C GLY A 430 30.51 -15.13 10.51
N SER A 431 31.66 -14.47 10.38
CA SER A 431 32.47 -14.06 11.53
C SER A 431 31.82 -12.94 12.34
N ILE A 432 31.02 -12.07 11.71
CA ILE A 432 30.36 -10.93 12.38
C ILE A 432 29.37 -11.46 13.42
N VAL A 433 28.47 -12.37 13.03
CA VAL A 433 27.49 -12.95 13.96
C VAL A 433 28.17 -13.78 15.08
N ASN A 434 29.28 -14.43 14.76
CA ASN A 434 30.00 -15.33 15.70
C ASN A 434 30.99 -14.63 16.63
N THR A 435 31.40 -13.40 16.34
CA THR A 435 32.33 -12.65 17.20
C THR A 435 31.54 -12.01 18.34
N LEU A 436 31.79 -12.46 19.57
CA LEU A 436 31.13 -11.98 20.77
C LEU A 436 32.11 -11.15 21.60
N ALA A 437 31.68 -9.95 21.99
CA ALA A 437 32.50 -9.06 22.81
C ALA A 437 32.70 -9.60 24.22
N THR A 438 33.87 -9.35 24.80
CA THR A 438 34.19 -9.83 26.17
C THR A 438 33.35 -9.15 27.25
N ALA A 439 32.76 -7.98 26.96
CA ALA A 439 31.90 -7.22 27.86
C ALA A 439 30.44 -7.72 27.89
N LEU A 440 30.10 -8.72 27.07
CA LEU A 440 28.83 -9.42 27.16
C LEU A 440 28.77 -10.29 28.42
N LEU A 441 27.56 -10.52 28.93
CA LEU A 441 27.29 -11.42 30.04
C LEU A 441 27.83 -12.83 29.71
N PRO A 442 28.68 -13.42 30.57
CA PRO A 442 29.27 -14.74 30.32
C PRO A 442 28.24 -15.86 30.07
N SER A 443 27.06 -15.76 30.69
CA SER A 443 25.95 -16.70 30.48
C SER A 443 25.37 -16.61 29.07
N MET A 444 25.31 -15.42 28.48
CA MET A 444 24.82 -15.21 27.12
C MET A 444 25.90 -15.64 26.12
N SER A 445 27.14 -15.16 26.29
CA SER A 445 28.23 -15.49 25.37
C SER A 445 28.58 -16.98 25.38
N GLY A 446 28.53 -17.64 26.54
CA GLY A 446 28.79 -19.07 26.67
C GLY A 446 27.68 -19.97 26.13
N ALA A 447 26.46 -19.43 25.96
CA ALA A 447 25.32 -20.16 25.42
C ALA A 447 25.13 -19.99 23.91
N HIS A 448 25.86 -19.06 23.27
CA HIS A 448 25.77 -18.77 21.84
C HIS A 448 26.14 -19.98 20.97
N GLN A 449 25.38 -20.20 19.90
CA GLN A 449 25.71 -21.18 18.86
C GLN A 449 26.10 -20.46 17.57
N SER A 450 27.02 -21.06 16.81
CA SER A 450 27.50 -20.48 15.55
C SER A 450 26.34 -20.17 14.59
N GLY A 451 26.30 -18.93 14.09
CA GLY A 451 25.29 -18.43 13.15
C GLY A 451 24.09 -17.72 13.81
N GLU A 452 23.95 -17.80 15.14
CA GLU A 452 22.84 -17.18 15.88
C GLU A 452 23.03 -15.67 16.04
N THR A 453 22.03 -14.90 15.61
CA THR A 453 21.95 -13.49 15.99
C THR A 453 21.63 -13.36 17.47
N MET A 454 21.80 -12.17 18.06
CA MET A 454 21.44 -11.93 19.44
C MET A 454 19.95 -12.24 19.70
N ALA A 455 19.05 -11.91 18.77
CA ALA A 455 17.64 -12.26 18.86
C ALA A 455 17.40 -13.77 18.77
N SER A 456 18.11 -14.49 17.89
CA SER A 456 18.01 -15.96 17.80
C SER A 456 18.46 -16.63 19.11
N LEU A 457 19.57 -16.17 19.69
CA LEU A 457 20.08 -16.65 20.97
C LEU A 457 19.11 -16.37 22.11
N ARG A 458 18.65 -15.12 22.26
CA ARG A 458 17.72 -14.72 23.33
C ARG A 458 16.44 -15.55 23.28
N THR A 459 15.81 -15.66 22.12
CA THR A 459 14.55 -16.38 21.96
C THR A 459 14.68 -17.90 22.09
N ARG A 460 15.89 -18.46 21.88
CA ARG A 460 16.15 -19.86 22.19
C ARG A 460 16.27 -20.12 23.70
N LEU A 461 16.91 -19.20 24.43
CA LEU A 461 17.06 -19.30 25.89
C LEU A 461 15.76 -18.95 26.63
N ASP A 462 15.01 -18.00 26.09
CA ASP A 462 13.72 -17.55 26.60
C ASP A 462 12.71 -17.47 25.44
N PRO A 463 11.96 -18.54 25.18
CA PRO A 463 10.93 -18.57 24.14
C PRO A 463 9.80 -17.55 24.35
N THR A 464 9.62 -17.00 25.56
CA THR A 464 8.59 -15.98 25.80
C THR A 464 8.91 -14.65 25.12
N ALA A 465 10.20 -14.40 24.81
CA ALA A 465 10.63 -13.23 24.06
C ALA A 465 10.18 -13.24 22.58
N LEU A 466 9.63 -14.36 22.08
CA LEU A 466 9.01 -14.42 20.75
C LEU A 466 7.63 -13.77 20.72
N SER A 467 6.94 -13.70 21.86
CA SER A 467 5.59 -13.15 21.93
C SER A 467 5.64 -11.62 21.89
N LEU A 468 4.74 -11.03 21.10
CA LEU A 468 4.58 -9.58 21.04
C LEU A 468 4.03 -9.05 22.38
N GLY A 469 4.71 -8.05 22.95
CA GLY A 469 4.25 -7.33 24.14
C GLY A 469 3.26 -6.23 23.79
N ALA A 470 2.30 -5.95 24.67
CA ALA A 470 1.37 -4.82 24.50
C ALA A 470 2.02 -3.43 24.68
N ASP A 471 3.16 -3.40 25.37
CA ASP A 471 3.90 -2.20 25.73
C ASP A 471 5.36 -2.28 25.28
N MET A 472 5.99 -1.13 25.10
CA MET A 472 7.42 -1.05 24.81
C MET A 472 8.21 -1.18 26.11
N VAL A 473 8.70 -2.39 26.39
CA VAL A 473 9.51 -2.70 27.57
C VAL A 473 10.84 -3.29 27.13
N TYR A 474 11.93 -2.64 27.52
CA TYR A 474 13.29 -3.10 27.27
C TYR A 474 14.11 -3.06 28.55
N THR A 475 14.84 -4.14 28.78
CA THR A 475 15.92 -4.23 29.76
C THR A 475 17.13 -4.79 29.04
N ASP A 476 18.31 -4.25 29.33
CA ASP A 476 19.55 -4.79 28.78
C ASP A 476 19.88 -6.13 29.46
N VAL A 477 19.77 -7.21 28.70
CA VAL A 477 20.09 -8.58 29.11
C VAL A 477 21.43 -9.06 28.57
N TRP A 478 22.23 -8.16 28.00
CA TRP A 478 23.48 -8.48 27.30
C TRP A 478 24.71 -7.96 28.01
N ALA A 479 24.64 -6.76 28.57
CA ALA A 479 25.79 -6.12 29.19
C ALA A 479 26.13 -6.73 30.57
N ASP A 480 27.41 -7.06 30.79
CA ASP A 480 27.91 -7.51 32.10
C ASP A 480 28.05 -6.32 33.06
N THR A 481 26.99 -6.03 33.83
CA THR A 481 26.91 -4.89 34.76
C THR A 481 27.91 -4.94 35.92
N SER A 482 28.62 -6.06 36.12
CA SER A 482 29.76 -6.10 37.05
C SER A 482 30.96 -5.28 36.54
N ARG A 483 30.95 -4.91 35.26
CA ARG A 483 31.91 -4.03 34.60
C ARG A 483 31.28 -2.63 34.50
N GLY A 484 32.07 -1.58 34.76
CA GLY A 484 31.52 -0.21 34.84
C GLY A 484 31.01 0.32 33.48
N GLY A 485 29.83 0.95 33.48
CA GLY A 485 29.36 1.84 32.40
C GLY A 485 28.80 1.18 31.12
N VAL A 486 28.36 -0.07 31.17
CA VAL A 486 28.14 -0.88 29.94
C VAL A 486 26.68 -1.14 29.53
N ALA A 487 25.69 -1.01 30.42
CA ALA A 487 24.31 -1.41 30.10
C ALA A 487 23.47 -0.26 29.50
N ARG A 488 22.69 -0.58 28.45
CA ARG A 488 21.66 0.31 27.92
C ARG A 488 20.60 0.57 28.99
N ALA A 489 20.18 1.82 29.11
CA ALA A 489 19.11 2.20 30.03
C ALA A 489 17.81 1.41 29.72
N PRO A 490 17.09 0.97 30.77
CA PRO A 490 15.79 0.34 30.59
C PRO A 490 14.79 1.34 30.00
N ILE A 491 13.86 0.83 29.19
CA ILE A 491 12.79 1.62 28.60
C ILE A 491 11.47 0.98 29.01
N THR A 492 10.50 1.81 29.41
CA THR A 492 9.13 1.38 29.66
C THR A 492 8.22 2.50 29.20
N VAL A 493 7.39 2.22 28.19
CA VAL A 493 6.36 3.15 27.71
C VAL A 493 5.04 2.41 27.69
N ARG A 494 4.17 2.70 28.66
CA ARG A 494 2.84 2.06 28.82
C ARG A 494 1.73 3.07 28.65
N TYR A 495 0.53 2.59 28.35
CA TYR A 495 -0.66 3.43 28.46
C TYR A 495 -1.10 3.66 29.90
N THR A 496 -0.97 2.64 30.75
CA THR A 496 -1.28 2.70 32.18
C THR A 496 -0.28 1.86 32.99
N GLY A 497 -0.19 2.11 34.30
CA GLY A 497 0.73 1.38 35.16
C GLY A 497 2.20 1.72 34.88
N ASN A 498 2.47 2.96 34.47
CA ASN A 498 3.82 3.52 34.46
C ASN A 498 4.31 3.74 35.90
N THR A 499 5.64 3.79 36.09
CA THR A 499 6.24 4.01 37.41
C THR A 499 5.78 5.32 38.05
N ASN A 500 5.59 6.35 37.24
CA ASN A 500 4.95 7.59 37.62
C ASN A 500 3.49 7.57 37.15
N PRO A 501 2.49 7.50 38.04
CA PRO A 501 1.07 7.49 37.64
C PRO A 501 0.63 8.75 36.89
N ALA A 502 1.36 9.86 36.98
CA ALA A 502 1.08 11.06 36.19
C ALA A 502 1.42 10.87 34.70
N ASP A 503 2.17 9.82 34.35
CA ASP A 503 2.48 9.43 32.98
C ASP A 503 1.45 8.49 32.36
N ASP A 504 0.42 8.07 33.09
CA ASP A 504 -0.66 7.23 32.58
C ASP A 504 -1.70 8.04 31.77
N LEU A 505 -2.36 7.38 30.82
CA LEU A 505 -3.56 7.93 30.18
C LEU A 505 -4.66 8.09 31.22
N ALA A 506 -5.28 9.26 31.21
CA ALA A 506 -6.54 9.49 31.91
C ALA A 506 -7.67 9.87 30.94
N THR A 507 -7.50 9.51 29.67
CA THR A 507 -8.53 9.37 28.63
C THR A 507 -8.70 7.88 28.31
N ALA A 508 -9.55 7.54 27.33
CA ALA A 508 -9.74 6.16 26.90
C ALA A 508 -8.41 5.51 26.48
N VAL A 509 -8.19 4.28 26.92
CA VAL A 509 -7.02 3.47 26.57
C VAL A 509 -7.38 2.61 25.36
N PRO A 510 -6.59 2.63 24.27
CA PRO A 510 -6.76 1.72 23.15
C PRO A 510 -6.85 0.25 23.59
N VAL A 511 -7.84 -0.46 23.07
CA VAL A 511 -7.99 -1.91 23.29
C VAL A 511 -7.59 -2.66 22.03
N ASN A 512 -6.89 -3.78 22.20
CA ASN A 512 -6.40 -4.62 21.09
C ASN A 512 -5.57 -3.86 20.05
N GLY A 513 -4.93 -2.74 20.42
CA GLY A 513 -4.11 -1.95 19.50
C GLY A 513 -4.88 -1.21 18.40
N ILE A 514 -6.19 -1.00 18.58
CA ILE A 514 -7.02 -0.14 17.70
C ILE A 514 -7.03 1.28 18.24
N ILE A 515 -6.71 2.25 17.37
CA ILE A 515 -6.74 3.68 17.72
C ILE A 515 -7.67 4.42 16.76
N ASN A 516 -8.87 4.73 17.22
CA ASN A 516 -9.83 5.60 16.53
C ASN A 516 -9.65 7.06 16.98
N TYR A 517 -9.66 8.01 16.05
CA TYR A 517 -9.40 9.42 16.34
C TYR A 517 -10.43 10.02 17.33
N ALA A 518 -11.72 9.85 17.05
CA ALA A 518 -12.79 10.44 17.86
C ALA A 518 -12.81 9.88 19.30
N GLU A 519 -12.46 8.62 19.46
CA GLU A 519 -12.48 7.91 20.75
C GLU A 519 -11.21 8.14 21.56
N HIS A 520 -10.04 8.19 20.92
CA HIS A 520 -8.75 8.17 21.62
C HIS A 520 -7.98 9.48 21.52
N ILE A 521 -8.01 10.16 20.36
CA ILE A 521 -7.18 11.35 20.10
C ILE A 521 -7.91 12.64 20.46
N GLN A 522 -9.15 12.83 20.00
CA GLN A 522 -9.93 14.02 20.32
C GLN A 522 -10.02 14.30 21.84
N PRO A 523 -10.21 13.30 22.73
CA PRO A 523 -10.25 13.54 24.17
C PRO A 523 -8.94 14.11 24.75
N LEU A 524 -7.80 13.88 24.09
CA LEU A 524 -6.54 14.50 24.51
C LEU A 524 -6.60 16.02 24.37
N TRP A 525 -7.28 16.54 23.35
CA TRP A 525 -7.38 17.98 23.09
C TRP A 525 -8.34 18.68 24.05
N THR A 526 -9.42 18.01 24.46
CA THR A 526 -10.47 18.56 25.32
C THR A 526 -10.23 18.32 26.81
N ARG A 527 -9.28 17.45 27.18
CA ARG A 527 -8.92 17.17 28.57
C ARG A 527 -8.54 18.47 29.29
N ASN A 528 -9.21 18.71 30.42
CA ASN A 528 -8.95 19.85 31.27
C ASN A 528 -7.53 19.78 31.87
N ARG A 529 -6.68 20.73 31.47
CA ARG A 529 -5.32 20.96 32.00
C ARG A 529 -5.19 22.39 32.55
N GLY A 530 -6.29 22.97 33.02
CA GLY A 530 -6.36 24.39 33.37
C GLY A 530 -6.03 25.26 32.16
N GLY A 531 -5.11 26.21 32.34
CA GLY A 531 -4.64 27.10 31.26
C GLY A 531 -3.93 26.38 30.09
N ASN A 532 -3.56 25.11 30.25
CA ASN A 532 -2.92 24.30 29.20
C ASN A 532 -3.91 23.39 28.46
N THR A 533 -5.22 23.60 28.61
CA THR A 533 -6.24 22.86 27.86
C THR A 533 -6.15 23.25 26.38
N CYS A 534 -5.90 22.28 25.49
CA CYS A 534 -5.58 22.57 24.08
C CYS A 534 -6.69 23.37 23.38
N THR A 535 -7.95 22.95 23.54
CA THR A 535 -9.11 23.67 22.98
C THR A 535 -9.37 25.04 23.60
N GLY A 536 -8.76 25.36 24.74
CA GLY A 536 -8.79 26.71 25.32
C GLY A 536 -7.94 27.72 24.53
N CYS A 537 -6.88 27.25 23.87
CA CYS A 537 -5.98 28.07 23.06
C CYS A 537 -6.13 27.85 21.55
N HIS A 538 -6.59 26.66 21.13
CA HIS A 538 -6.78 26.24 19.74
C HIS A 538 -8.27 26.10 19.43
N ASN A 539 -8.95 27.22 19.24
CA ASN A 539 -10.37 27.30 18.93
C ASN A 539 -10.68 28.21 17.73
N ASP A 540 -9.64 28.70 17.06
CA ASP A 540 -9.73 29.63 15.92
C ASP A 540 -9.42 28.87 14.62
N PRO A 541 -10.44 28.58 13.79
CA PRO A 541 -10.23 27.87 12.51
C PRO A 541 -9.50 28.72 11.46
N ALA A 542 -9.26 30.02 11.71
CA ALA A 542 -8.35 30.80 10.87
C ALA A 542 -6.87 30.54 11.21
N LYS A 543 -6.59 29.69 12.21
CA LYS A 543 -5.25 29.27 12.62
C LYS A 543 -5.17 27.76 12.81
N LEU A 544 -5.71 27.29 13.92
CA LEU A 544 -5.81 25.87 14.26
C LEU A 544 -6.92 25.73 15.29
N SER A 545 -7.98 25.01 14.92
CA SER A 545 -9.08 24.67 15.82
C SER A 545 -9.06 23.19 16.18
N LEU A 546 -8.81 22.86 17.46
CA LEU A 546 -8.85 21.48 17.96
C LEU A 546 -10.21 21.10 18.55
N GLN A 547 -11.26 21.85 18.20
CA GLN A 547 -12.62 21.61 18.69
C GLN A 547 -13.18 20.27 18.18
N GLY A 548 -13.90 19.56 19.05
CA GLY A 548 -14.60 18.32 18.73
C GLY A 548 -15.98 18.52 18.11
N THR A 549 -16.17 19.58 17.33
CA THR A 549 -17.40 19.82 16.56
C THR A 549 -17.31 19.12 15.21
N THR A 550 -18.41 18.55 14.70
CA THR A 550 -18.44 17.96 13.36
C THR A 550 -18.29 19.04 12.28
N SER A 551 -17.39 18.80 11.32
CA SER A 551 -17.14 19.66 10.15
C SER A 551 -18.07 19.28 8.98
N GLY A 552 -17.92 19.98 7.85
CA GLY A 552 -18.64 19.66 6.61
C GLY A 552 -18.28 18.31 5.98
N THR A 553 -17.21 17.64 6.43
CA THR A 553 -16.82 16.30 5.94
C THR A 553 -17.53 15.16 6.68
N GLY A 554 -18.28 15.47 7.74
CA GLY A 554 -18.87 14.47 8.64
C GLY A 554 -17.91 14.01 9.75
N ARG A 555 -16.65 14.45 9.73
CA ARG A 555 -15.65 14.16 10.77
C ARG A 555 -15.48 15.31 11.75
N LEU A 556 -14.73 15.10 12.82
CA LEU A 556 -14.43 16.17 13.78
C LEU A 556 -13.54 17.24 13.13
N LEU A 557 -13.84 18.52 13.41
CA LEU A 557 -13.09 19.68 12.91
C LEU A 557 -11.60 19.56 13.22
N SER A 558 -11.25 19.15 14.45
CA SER A 558 -9.85 18.94 14.84
C SER A 558 -9.12 17.90 13.97
N TYR A 559 -9.81 16.88 13.46
CA TYR A 559 -9.20 15.88 12.58
C TYR A 559 -8.84 16.51 11.24
N ASP A 560 -9.82 17.18 10.64
CA ASP A 560 -9.63 17.84 9.35
C ASP A 560 -8.56 18.95 9.45
N GLU A 561 -8.54 19.74 10.53
CA GLU A 561 -7.53 20.80 10.71
C GLU A 561 -6.10 20.26 10.90
N LEU A 562 -5.95 19.06 11.46
CA LEU A 562 -4.64 18.44 11.63
C LEU A 562 -4.12 17.81 10.34
N LEU A 563 -5.01 17.18 9.55
CA LEU A 563 -4.64 16.37 8.39
C LEU A 563 -4.80 17.07 7.04
N ILE A 564 -5.70 18.06 6.96
CA ILE A 564 -6.00 18.79 5.74
C ILE A 564 -5.35 20.17 5.85
N GLY A 565 -4.41 20.46 4.96
CA GLY A 565 -3.82 21.80 4.88
C GLY A 565 -4.83 22.88 4.48
N ASP A 566 -4.60 24.10 4.96
CA ASP A 566 -5.42 25.26 4.64
C ASP A 566 -5.47 25.52 3.14
N PRO A 567 -6.62 25.92 2.58
CA PRO A 567 -6.68 26.40 1.20
C PRO A 567 -5.71 27.57 0.98
N VAL A 568 -4.91 27.50 -0.07
CA VAL A 568 -4.10 28.65 -0.49
C VAL A 568 -5.03 29.69 -1.07
N ILE A 569 -5.02 30.91 -0.52
CA ILE A 569 -5.88 31.99 -0.97
C ILE A 569 -5.09 32.95 -1.86
N ASP A 570 -5.65 33.27 -3.04
CA ASP A 570 -5.12 34.30 -3.91
C ASP A 570 -5.37 35.69 -3.29
N ALA A 571 -4.29 36.43 -3.03
CA ALA A 571 -4.36 37.71 -2.33
C ALA A 571 -5.04 38.83 -3.14
N GLY A 572 -5.10 38.71 -4.47
CA GLY A 572 -5.73 39.71 -5.34
C GLY A 572 -7.24 39.53 -5.45
N THR A 573 -7.72 38.30 -5.41
CA THR A 573 -9.13 37.94 -5.60
C THR A 573 -9.85 37.54 -4.32
N GLY A 574 -9.11 37.08 -3.30
CA GLY A 574 -9.67 36.54 -2.05
C GLY A 574 -10.29 35.15 -2.20
N LEU A 575 -10.07 34.47 -3.34
CA LEU A 575 -10.60 33.13 -3.62
C LEU A 575 -9.53 32.04 -3.43
N PRO A 576 -9.92 30.79 -3.16
CA PRO A 576 -8.98 29.67 -3.18
C PRO A 576 -8.31 29.52 -4.54
N VAL A 577 -6.99 29.32 -4.52
CA VAL A 577 -6.22 28.94 -5.71
C VAL A 577 -6.64 27.53 -6.12
N THR A 578 -6.90 27.35 -7.41
CA THR A 578 -7.16 26.04 -8.00
C THR A 578 -6.09 25.68 -9.02
N ARG A 579 -5.86 24.39 -9.20
CA ARG A 579 -5.06 23.84 -10.31
C ARG A 579 -5.87 22.75 -11.01
N ILE A 580 -5.49 22.40 -12.24
CA ILE A 580 -6.06 21.23 -12.91
C ILE A 580 -5.28 20.00 -12.49
N GLU A 581 -5.99 18.92 -12.18
CA GLU A 581 -5.43 17.61 -11.89
C GLU A 581 -6.31 16.58 -12.59
N ASP A 582 -5.73 15.81 -13.52
CA ASP A 582 -6.46 14.87 -14.36
C ASP A 582 -7.71 15.49 -15.03
N GLY A 583 -7.58 16.73 -15.54
CA GLY A 583 -8.65 17.47 -16.21
C GLY A 583 -9.72 18.09 -15.28
N VAL A 584 -9.58 17.91 -13.96
CA VAL A 584 -10.53 18.41 -12.96
C VAL A 584 -9.91 19.53 -12.12
N PRO A 585 -10.62 20.65 -11.86
CA PRO A 585 -10.15 21.67 -10.94
C PRO A 585 -10.11 21.14 -9.49
N VAL A 586 -8.94 21.24 -8.86
CA VAL A 586 -8.71 20.90 -7.44
C VAL A 586 -8.24 22.13 -6.66
N ILE A 587 -8.62 22.22 -5.39
CA ILE A 587 -8.16 23.29 -4.49
C ILE A 587 -6.70 23.05 -4.12
N VAL A 588 -5.86 24.07 -4.31
CA VAL A 588 -4.48 24.04 -3.83
C VAL A 588 -4.48 24.26 -2.31
N ARG A 589 -3.85 23.35 -1.58
CA ARG A 589 -3.75 23.38 -0.13
C ARG A 589 -2.31 23.58 0.32
N GLY A 590 -2.13 24.24 1.46
CA GLY A 590 -0.86 24.34 2.17
C GLY A 590 -0.47 23.00 2.81
N ALA A 591 0.69 22.98 3.47
CA ALA A 591 1.13 21.81 4.21
C ALA A 591 0.26 21.58 5.46
N ALA A 592 -0.13 20.34 5.72
CA ALA A 592 -0.84 19.94 6.93
C ALA A 592 0.09 19.96 8.16
N VAL A 593 -0.49 19.99 9.37
CA VAL A 593 0.27 19.95 10.63
C VAL A 593 0.79 18.52 10.90
N VAL A 594 -0.04 17.54 10.56
CA VAL A 594 0.28 16.11 10.55
C VAL A 594 0.48 15.68 9.11
N GLU A 595 1.65 15.16 8.82
CA GLU A 595 2.06 14.73 7.50
C GLU A 595 2.21 13.21 7.51
N THR A 596 1.23 12.53 6.93
CA THR A 596 1.17 11.08 6.86
C THR A 596 1.67 10.56 5.52
N MET A 597 1.91 11.39 4.51
CA MET A 597 2.22 10.93 3.15
C MET A 597 3.60 11.37 2.64
N SER A 598 4.52 11.78 3.52
CA SER A 598 5.82 12.29 3.09
C SER A 598 6.94 11.24 3.02
N GLY A 599 7.80 11.41 2.01
CA GLY A 599 9.11 10.78 1.92
C GLY A 599 9.11 9.28 1.60
N ASN A 600 10.29 8.64 1.70
CA ASN A 600 10.48 7.22 1.35
C ASN A 600 9.84 6.22 2.34
N ALA A 601 9.16 6.74 3.37
CA ALA A 601 8.60 6.01 4.48
C ALA A 601 7.42 6.79 5.05
N GLY A 602 6.40 7.00 4.21
CA GLY A 602 5.15 7.62 4.63
C GLY A 602 4.59 7.02 5.92
N GLY A 603 3.74 7.78 6.59
CA GLY A 603 3.03 7.39 7.80
C GLY A 603 3.94 7.41 9.04
N LEU A 604 4.86 8.36 9.14
CA LEU A 604 5.76 8.49 10.28
C LEU A 604 5.48 9.77 11.06
N ALA A 605 5.17 9.62 12.35
CA ALA A 605 4.97 10.71 13.29
C ALA A 605 6.12 11.72 13.25
N ARG A 606 7.37 11.26 13.14
CA ARG A 606 8.57 12.12 13.11
C ARG A 606 8.69 13.05 11.89
N MET A 607 7.88 12.84 10.85
CA MET A 607 7.80 13.73 9.69
C MET A 607 6.67 14.77 9.83
N SER A 608 5.86 14.66 10.89
CA SER A 608 4.80 15.62 11.19
C SER A 608 5.32 16.79 12.00
N ARG A 609 4.87 18.01 11.64
CA ARG A 609 5.19 19.22 12.39
C ARG A 609 4.58 19.20 13.80
N LEU A 610 3.43 18.55 13.97
CA LEU A 610 2.82 18.31 15.28
C LEU A 610 3.81 17.63 16.24
N THR A 611 4.52 16.59 15.80
CA THR A 611 5.47 15.84 16.62
C THR A 611 6.65 16.70 17.05
N GLU A 612 7.23 17.49 16.15
CA GLU A 612 8.33 18.39 16.52
C GLU A 612 7.93 19.36 17.64
N ILE A 613 6.72 19.91 17.58
CA ILE A 613 6.18 20.83 18.59
C ILE A 613 5.88 20.10 19.91
N LEU A 614 5.25 18.92 19.84
CA LEU A 614 4.87 18.13 21.03
C LEU A 614 6.05 17.47 21.74
N PHE A 615 7.17 17.27 21.05
CA PHE A 615 8.41 16.77 21.65
C PHE A 615 9.42 17.89 21.95
N GLY A 616 9.27 19.06 21.34
CA GLY A 616 10.24 20.16 21.45
C GLY A 616 11.57 19.84 20.75
N GLU A 617 11.52 19.04 19.69
CA GLU A 617 12.68 18.48 19.00
C GLU A 617 12.57 18.75 17.50
N GLU A 618 13.67 19.15 16.87
CA GLU A 618 13.74 19.20 15.41
C GLU A 618 13.96 17.78 14.87
N LEU A 619 13.01 17.31 14.06
CA LEU A 619 12.99 15.97 13.49
C LEU A 619 13.02 16.08 11.97
N MET A 620 12.07 15.44 11.28
CA MET A 620 12.06 15.30 9.84
C MET A 620 10.87 16.00 9.18
N ALA A 621 10.24 16.98 9.86
CA ALA A 621 9.16 17.72 9.24
C ALA A 621 9.66 18.49 8.01
N GLY A 622 8.88 18.44 6.92
CA GLY A 622 9.22 19.11 5.68
C GLY A 622 9.33 20.63 5.84
N ALA A 623 10.19 21.26 5.03
CA ALA A 623 10.39 22.72 5.07
C ALA A 623 9.09 23.51 4.83
N ALA A 624 8.20 23.01 3.96
CA ALA A 624 6.89 23.60 3.72
C ALA A 624 6.01 23.58 4.99
N ALA A 625 5.98 22.45 5.72
CA ALA A 625 5.25 22.31 6.97
C ALA A 625 5.80 23.24 8.06
N ARG A 626 7.13 23.37 8.21
CA ARG A 626 7.75 24.31 9.17
C ARG A 626 7.47 25.78 8.83
N THR A 627 7.35 26.09 7.53
CA THR A 627 7.01 27.45 7.06
C THR A 627 5.55 27.78 7.32
N ALA A 628 4.64 26.86 6.99
CA ALA A 628 3.20 27.02 7.24
C ALA A 628 2.89 27.06 8.75
N HIS A 629 3.62 26.26 9.54
CA HIS A 629 3.39 26.08 10.97
C HIS A 629 4.67 26.37 11.77
N PRO A 630 5.02 27.66 11.97
CA PRO A 630 6.27 28.06 12.63
C PRO A 630 6.31 27.66 14.12
N ASN A 631 7.45 27.89 14.77
CA ASN A 631 7.57 27.64 16.21
C ASN A 631 6.53 28.45 17.00
N PRO A 632 5.92 27.86 18.05
CA PRO A 632 5.07 28.61 18.96
C PRO A 632 5.78 29.87 19.46
N PRO A 633 5.09 31.02 19.57
CA PRO A 633 5.71 32.26 20.05
C PRO A 633 6.19 32.07 21.49
N GLY A 634 7.19 32.84 21.93
CA GLY A 634 7.74 32.73 23.29
C GLY A 634 6.76 33.01 24.43
N THR A 635 5.57 33.56 24.10
CA THR A 635 4.45 33.74 25.04
C THR A 635 3.56 32.51 25.18
N ALA A 636 3.70 31.52 24.31
CA ALA A 636 2.93 30.28 24.37
C ALA A 636 3.51 29.33 25.44
N PRO A 637 2.66 28.48 26.07
CA PRO A 637 3.14 27.39 26.91
C PRO A 637 4.12 26.47 26.17
N ASN A 638 5.06 25.86 26.90
CA ASN A 638 5.96 24.88 26.32
C ASN A 638 5.22 23.57 26.01
N HIS A 639 4.87 23.37 24.74
CA HIS A 639 4.11 22.22 24.27
C HIS A 639 4.79 20.87 24.55
N ALA A 640 6.12 20.84 24.60
CA ALA A 640 6.90 19.64 24.92
C ALA A 640 6.60 19.06 26.33
N THR A 641 5.99 19.87 27.20
CA THR A 641 5.68 19.52 28.59
C THR A 641 4.19 19.35 28.87
N ILE A 642 3.31 19.58 27.87
CA ILE A 642 1.86 19.53 28.07
C ILE A 642 1.35 18.09 28.10
N LEU A 643 1.84 17.25 27.18
CA LEU A 643 1.46 15.84 27.14
C LEU A 643 2.39 15.02 28.04
N ASN A 644 1.82 14.03 28.72
CA ASN A 644 2.61 13.05 29.46
C ASN A 644 3.15 11.94 28.52
N ALA A 645 3.91 10.97 29.06
CA ALA A 645 4.50 9.92 28.23
C ALA A 645 3.48 9.06 27.48
N ALA A 646 2.39 8.63 28.14
CA ALA A 646 1.36 7.81 27.51
C ALA A 646 0.53 8.58 26.47
N GLU A 647 0.25 9.87 26.71
CA GLU A 647 -0.43 10.73 25.74
C GLU A 647 0.45 10.96 24.50
N ARG A 648 1.76 11.19 24.66
CA ARG A 648 2.70 11.25 23.53
C ARG A 648 2.75 9.94 22.75
N ARG A 649 2.80 8.80 23.46
CA ARG A 649 2.72 7.47 22.83
C ARG A 649 1.47 7.34 21.98
N LEU A 650 0.30 7.70 22.53
CA LEU A 650 -0.98 7.57 21.84
C LEU A 650 -1.05 8.38 20.54
N VAL A 651 -0.67 9.66 20.58
CA VAL A 651 -0.67 10.53 19.40
C VAL A 651 0.35 10.06 18.37
N THR A 652 1.53 9.62 18.83
CA THR A 652 2.59 9.09 17.96
C THR A 652 2.14 7.81 17.26
N GLU A 653 1.54 6.86 17.98
CA GLU A 653 1.01 5.62 17.40
C GLU A 653 -0.10 5.90 16.39
N TRP A 654 -1.02 6.84 16.67
CA TRP A 654 -2.04 7.23 15.71
C TRP A 654 -1.44 7.78 14.40
N MET A 655 -0.47 8.69 14.49
CA MET A 655 0.20 9.23 13.30
C MET A 655 1.03 8.16 12.57
N ASP A 656 1.72 7.28 13.31
CA ASP A 656 2.52 6.19 12.76
C ASP A 656 1.67 5.11 12.05
N LEU A 657 0.38 4.99 12.40
CA LEU A 657 -0.57 4.13 11.70
C LEU A 657 -1.14 4.77 10.43
N GLY A 658 -0.77 6.03 10.15
CA GLY A 658 -1.25 6.78 9.01
C GLY A 658 -2.39 7.75 9.34
N GLY A 659 -2.71 7.99 10.61
CA GLY A 659 -3.64 9.06 11.00
C GLY A 659 -5.11 8.80 10.64
N GLN A 660 -5.58 7.56 10.66
CA GLN A 660 -6.96 7.22 10.31
C GLN A 660 -7.96 7.90 11.25
N TYR A 661 -9.18 8.11 10.72
CA TYR A 661 -10.29 8.54 11.55
C TYR A 661 -10.86 7.36 12.36
N PHE A 662 -11.12 6.23 11.69
CA PHE A 662 -11.38 4.94 12.34
C PHE A 662 -10.43 3.86 11.82
N ASN A 663 -9.76 3.19 12.76
CA ASN A 663 -9.03 1.95 12.51
C ASN A 663 -9.92 0.71 12.68
N ASP A 664 -11.00 0.84 13.44
CA ASP A 664 -12.11 -0.12 13.43
C ASP A 664 -13.35 0.53 12.80
N LEU A 665 -13.62 0.14 11.55
CA LEU A 665 -14.75 0.67 10.79
C LEU A 665 -16.11 0.29 11.40
N THR A 666 -16.21 -0.79 12.19
CA THR A 666 -17.47 -1.18 12.85
C THR A 666 -17.85 -0.22 13.98
N SER A 667 -16.87 0.53 14.50
CA SER A 667 -17.09 1.56 15.51
C SER A 667 -17.56 2.90 14.92
N SER A 668 -17.57 3.04 13.58
CA SER A 668 -18.04 4.27 12.94
C SER A 668 -19.56 4.33 12.88
N PRO A 669 -20.20 5.43 13.31
CA PRO A 669 -21.65 5.61 13.16
C PRO A 669 -22.09 5.78 11.70
N SER A 670 -21.17 6.10 10.77
CA SER A 670 -21.47 6.22 9.34
C SER A 670 -21.41 4.89 8.59
N VAL A 671 -20.82 3.85 9.19
CA VAL A 671 -20.68 2.54 8.54
C VAL A 671 -21.91 1.69 8.82
N VAL A 672 -22.54 1.23 7.75
CA VAL A 672 -23.70 0.33 7.81
C VAL A 672 -23.28 -1.04 7.28
N ASN A 673 -23.49 -2.09 8.06
CA ASN A 673 -23.35 -3.47 7.60
C ASN A 673 -24.68 -3.96 7.04
N VAL A 674 -24.81 -3.97 5.72
CA VAL A 674 -26.09 -4.27 5.05
C VAL A 674 -26.42 -5.77 4.99
N ALA A 675 -25.44 -6.68 5.10
CA ALA A 675 -25.68 -8.10 4.82
C ALA A 675 -26.32 -8.92 5.94
N ALA A 676 -26.32 -8.44 7.19
CA ALA A 676 -26.99 -9.20 8.25
C ALA A 676 -28.50 -9.37 7.99
N ALA A 677 -29.11 -8.46 7.20
CA ALA A 677 -30.53 -8.50 6.86
C ALA A 677 -30.83 -8.49 5.34
N LEU A 678 -29.99 -7.86 4.51
CA LEU A 678 -30.16 -7.85 3.05
C LEU A 678 -29.46 -9.03 2.39
N THR A 679 -29.87 -10.27 2.65
CA THR A 679 -29.22 -11.46 2.05
C THR A 679 -29.46 -11.60 0.55
N GLN A 680 -28.58 -12.31 -0.17
CA GLN A 680 -28.81 -12.68 -1.58
C GLN A 680 -30.14 -13.45 -1.75
N ALA A 681 -30.47 -14.36 -0.82
CA ALA A 681 -31.72 -15.11 -0.87
C ALA A 681 -32.97 -14.21 -0.76
N SER A 682 -32.95 -13.19 0.12
CA SER A 682 -34.05 -12.23 0.21
C SER A 682 -34.12 -11.31 -1.01
N PHE A 683 -32.97 -10.94 -1.59
CA PHE A 683 -32.89 -10.22 -2.87
C PHE A 683 -33.52 -11.01 -4.02
N GLU A 684 -33.15 -12.28 -4.20
CA GLU A 684 -33.68 -13.15 -5.25
C GLU A 684 -35.20 -13.31 -5.14
N ALA A 685 -35.72 -13.39 -3.92
CA ALA A 685 -37.15 -13.55 -3.68
C ALA A 685 -37.95 -12.25 -3.89
N GLN A 686 -37.39 -11.09 -3.51
CA GLN A 686 -38.18 -9.85 -3.35
C GLN A 686 -37.81 -8.74 -4.35
N VAL A 687 -36.56 -8.69 -4.81
CA VAL A 687 -36.01 -7.54 -5.54
C VAL A 687 -35.61 -7.93 -6.97
N GLN A 688 -34.89 -9.03 -7.16
CA GLN A 688 -34.44 -9.44 -8.49
C GLN A 688 -35.59 -9.56 -9.52
N PRO A 689 -36.77 -10.10 -9.18
CA PRO A 689 -37.89 -10.15 -10.13
C PRO A 689 -38.38 -8.76 -10.56
N VAL A 690 -38.38 -7.79 -9.63
CA VAL A 690 -38.76 -6.40 -9.89
C VAL A 690 -37.73 -5.75 -10.81
N LEU A 691 -36.44 -5.88 -10.51
CA LEU A 691 -35.36 -5.30 -11.31
C LEU A 691 -35.31 -5.89 -12.72
N ARG A 692 -35.55 -7.20 -12.87
CA ARG A 692 -35.63 -7.85 -14.19
C ARG A 692 -36.83 -7.34 -15.00
N ALA A 693 -37.98 -7.15 -14.37
CA ALA A 693 -39.19 -6.69 -15.04
C ALA A 693 -39.14 -5.19 -15.40
N SER A 694 -38.62 -4.34 -14.52
CA SER A 694 -38.72 -2.89 -14.63
C SER A 694 -37.45 -2.21 -15.14
N CYS A 695 -36.26 -2.77 -14.87
CA CYS A 695 -34.98 -2.11 -15.17
C CYS A 695 -34.24 -2.84 -16.30
N SER A 696 -34.10 -4.16 -16.16
CA SER A 696 -33.34 -5.01 -17.06
C SER A 696 -34.14 -5.36 -18.32
N ALA A 697 -35.47 -5.29 -18.34
CA ALA A 697 -36.23 -5.61 -19.55
C ALA A 697 -35.90 -4.72 -20.79
N GLY A 698 -35.18 -3.61 -20.63
CA GLY A 698 -34.74 -2.79 -21.76
C GLY A 698 -33.59 -1.81 -21.54
N CYS A 699 -33.22 -1.45 -20.29
CA CYS A 699 -32.27 -0.36 -20.03
C CYS A 699 -30.97 -0.82 -19.34
N HIS A 700 -31.08 -1.63 -18.28
CA HIS A 700 -29.95 -2.09 -17.47
C HIS A 700 -29.54 -3.52 -17.87
N GLN A 701 -29.21 -3.72 -19.14
CA GLN A 701 -28.77 -5.02 -19.67
C GLN A 701 -27.27 -5.01 -19.99
N PRO A 702 -26.59 -6.17 -19.91
CA PRO A 702 -25.26 -6.30 -20.50
C PRO A 702 -25.35 -6.04 -22.01
N GLY A 703 -24.59 -5.06 -22.50
CA GLY A 703 -24.42 -4.86 -23.94
C GLY A 703 -23.50 -5.93 -24.50
N GLY A 704 -23.94 -6.65 -25.53
CA GLY A 704 -23.03 -7.39 -26.42
C GLY A 704 -22.86 -8.91 -26.25
N ASN A 705 -23.93 -9.71 -26.08
CA ASN A 705 -23.83 -11.17 -26.20
C ASN A 705 -24.92 -11.87 -27.04
N ALA A 706 -25.74 -11.13 -27.78
CA ALA A 706 -26.58 -11.69 -28.84
C ALA A 706 -26.43 -10.80 -30.06
N GLY A 707 -26.12 -11.37 -31.24
CA GLY A 707 -25.82 -10.67 -32.50
C GLY A 707 -26.98 -9.84 -33.09
N ALA A 708 -27.60 -8.96 -32.29
CA ALA A 708 -28.60 -8.01 -32.70
C ALA A 708 -27.96 -6.62 -32.82
N SER A 709 -28.22 -5.97 -33.96
CA SER A 709 -27.82 -4.61 -34.28
C SER A 709 -28.22 -3.63 -33.16
N GLN A 710 -27.25 -2.88 -32.63
CA GLN A 710 -27.51 -1.77 -31.71
C GLN A 710 -28.18 -0.63 -32.49
N THR A 711 -29.48 -0.39 -32.26
CA THR A 711 -30.22 0.70 -32.95
C THR A 711 -30.81 1.75 -32.00
N THR A 712 -30.41 1.79 -30.72
CA THR A 712 -30.91 2.79 -29.75
C THR A 712 -29.84 3.17 -28.73
N PRO A 713 -29.92 4.37 -28.12
CA PRO A 713 -28.75 5.17 -27.73
C PRO A 713 -27.80 4.42 -26.79
N SER A 714 -26.50 4.56 -27.09
CA SER A 714 -25.41 3.95 -26.35
C SER A 714 -25.49 4.33 -24.86
N TYR A 715 -25.89 3.37 -24.03
CA TYR A 715 -25.74 3.44 -22.58
C TYR A 715 -24.33 2.99 -22.16
N ALA A 716 -23.30 3.35 -22.93
CA ALA A 716 -21.89 3.00 -22.68
C ALA A 716 -21.36 3.52 -21.32
N ARG A 717 -22.12 4.35 -20.61
CA ARG A 717 -21.81 4.87 -19.27
C ARG A 717 -22.70 4.29 -18.15
N ASN A 718 -23.50 3.26 -18.41
CA ASN A 718 -24.38 2.68 -17.39
C ASN A 718 -23.55 1.85 -16.40
N ARG A 719 -23.40 2.37 -15.18
CA ARG A 719 -22.65 1.71 -14.09
C ARG A 719 -23.47 0.65 -13.35
N PHE A 720 -24.78 0.57 -13.61
CA PHE A 720 -25.69 -0.41 -13.02
C PHE A 720 -26.15 -1.39 -14.10
N ILE A 721 -25.55 -2.58 -14.17
CA ILE A 721 -25.82 -3.59 -15.19
C ILE A 721 -26.36 -4.85 -14.51
N LEU A 722 -27.53 -5.31 -14.96
CA LEU A 722 -28.17 -6.53 -14.47
C LEU A 722 -28.00 -7.63 -15.52
N THR A 723 -27.15 -8.60 -15.18
CA THR A 723 -26.75 -9.72 -16.05
C THR A 723 -27.76 -10.86 -16.02
N GLY A 724 -28.60 -10.93 -14.99
CA GLY A 724 -29.47 -12.06 -14.70
C GLY A 724 -28.81 -13.13 -13.83
N ASP A 725 -27.50 -13.03 -13.56
CA ASP A 725 -26.82 -13.83 -12.53
C ASP A 725 -27.25 -13.34 -11.15
N PRO A 726 -27.83 -14.21 -10.28
CA PRO A 726 -28.31 -13.80 -8.97
C PRO A 726 -27.25 -13.15 -8.06
N GLY A 727 -26.02 -13.67 -8.06
CA GLY A 727 -24.94 -13.14 -7.23
C GLY A 727 -24.39 -11.82 -7.76
N GLY A 728 -24.19 -11.73 -9.08
CA GLY A 728 -23.75 -10.50 -9.75
C GLY A 728 -24.77 -9.38 -9.60
N ASP A 729 -26.05 -9.67 -9.87
CA ASP A 729 -27.15 -8.71 -9.76
C ASP A 729 -27.36 -8.26 -8.30
N TYR A 730 -27.21 -9.16 -7.34
CA TYR A 730 -27.26 -8.83 -5.91
C TYR A 730 -26.16 -7.85 -5.51
N ASN A 731 -24.90 -8.18 -5.82
CA ASN A 731 -23.75 -7.35 -5.44
C ASN A 731 -23.81 -5.95 -6.07
N VAL A 732 -24.16 -5.86 -7.36
CA VAL A 732 -24.29 -4.55 -8.03
C VAL A 732 -25.48 -3.76 -7.49
N THR A 733 -26.58 -4.42 -7.07
CA THR A 733 -27.73 -3.77 -6.43
C THR A 733 -27.39 -3.18 -5.08
N LEU A 734 -26.59 -3.86 -4.25
CA LEU A 734 -26.15 -3.33 -2.96
C LEU A 734 -25.40 -2.00 -3.10
N THR A 735 -24.65 -1.79 -4.20
CA THR A 735 -23.94 -0.53 -4.45
C THR A 735 -24.87 0.69 -4.61
N MET A 736 -26.17 0.46 -4.84
CA MET A 736 -27.18 1.51 -4.99
C MET A 736 -27.89 1.85 -3.67
N ILE A 737 -27.48 1.22 -2.55
CA ILE A 737 -28.02 1.40 -1.21
C ILE A 737 -27.00 2.14 -0.35
N SER A 738 -27.35 3.33 0.11
CA SER A 738 -26.54 4.19 0.98
C SER A 738 -27.11 4.34 2.39
N ASP A 739 -28.41 4.11 2.58
CA ASP A 739 -29.11 4.32 3.85
C ASP A 739 -30.29 3.34 3.98
N THR A 740 -30.15 2.32 4.81
CA THR A 740 -31.22 1.34 5.01
C THR A 740 -32.38 1.87 5.86
N CYS A 741 -32.16 2.91 6.68
CA CYS A 741 -33.19 3.50 7.52
C CYS A 741 -34.01 4.58 6.79
N ASN A 742 -33.54 5.05 5.64
CA ASN A 742 -34.27 5.92 4.74
C ASN A 742 -34.31 5.35 3.31
N ALA A 743 -35.14 4.31 3.10
CA ALA A 743 -35.27 3.62 1.83
C ALA A 743 -35.43 4.57 0.62
N ALA A 744 -36.25 5.61 0.75
CA ALA A 744 -36.53 6.55 -0.34
C ALA A 744 -35.33 7.39 -0.81
N ALA A 745 -34.29 7.56 0.03
CA ALA A 745 -33.08 8.30 -0.33
C ALA A 745 -32.14 7.53 -1.27
N ASN A 746 -32.23 6.19 -1.27
CA ASN A 746 -31.32 5.32 -2.03
C ASN A 746 -31.53 5.45 -3.54
N TYR A 747 -30.43 5.44 -4.31
CA TYR A 747 -30.50 5.60 -5.77
C TYR A 747 -31.29 4.51 -6.48
N LEU A 748 -31.39 3.31 -5.88
CA LEU A 748 -32.20 2.21 -6.39
C LEU A 748 -33.69 2.56 -6.47
N LEU A 749 -34.17 3.46 -5.60
CA LEU A 749 -35.56 3.93 -5.55
C LEU A 749 -35.70 5.35 -6.10
N SER A 750 -34.88 6.29 -5.63
CA SER A 750 -35.04 7.71 -5.94
C SER A 750 -34.88 8.04 -7.43
N ARG A 751 -33.99 7.34 -8.15
CA ARG A 751 -33.74 7.61 -9.58
C ARG A 751 -34.83 7.07 -10.51
N PRO A 752 -35.23 5.78 -10.46
CA PRO A 752 -36.26 5.27 -11.36
C PRO A 752 -37.69 5.76 -11.03
N SER A 753 -37.88 6.41 -9.88
CA SER A 753 -39.13 7.05 -9.49
C SER A 753 -39.36 8.46 -10.06
N THR A 754 -38.38 9.05 -10.74
CA THR A 754 -38.54 10.35 -11.40
C THR A 754 -38.85 10.21 -12.89
N VAL A 755 -39.41 11.28 -13.48
CA VAL A 755 -39.65 11.40 -14.91
C VAL A 755 -38.99 12.68 -15.42
N PRO A 756 -38.15 12.61 -16.47
CA PRO A 756 -37.66 11.39 -17.12
C PRO A 756 -36.53 10.69 -16.34
N HIS A 757 -36.41 9.38 -16.52
CA HIS A 757 -35.31 8.53 -16.08
C HIS A 757 -34.68 7.79 -17.29
N PRO A 758 -33.39 8.01 -17.60
CA PRO A 758 -32.50 8.98 -16.95
C PRO A 758 -32.95 10.42 -17.19
N ALA A 759 -32.43 11.36 -16.38
CA ALA A 759 -32.69 12.78 -16.58
C ALA A 759 -32.34 13.19 -18.02
N GLY A 760 -33.28 13.86 -18.70
CA GLY A 760 -33.14 14.23 -20.11
C GLY A 760 -33.69 13.23 -21.14
N ALA A 761 -34.24 12.07 -20.73
CA ALA A 761 -34.87 11.16 -21.68
C ALA A 761 -36.14 11.76 -22.30
N ALA A 762 -36.24 11.75 -23.63
CA ALA A 762 -37.39 12.29 -24.35
C ALA A 762 -38.50 11.23 -24.49
N GLY A 763 -39.75 11.64 -24.28
CA GLY A 763 -40.93 10.79 -24.55
C GLY A 763 -41.37 9.87 -23.40
N GLN A 764 -40.67 9.87 -22.26
CA GLN A 764 -41.13 9.18 -21.07
C GLN A 764 -42.14 10.03 -20.31
N SER A 765 -43.36 9.52 -20.12
CA SER A 765 -44.46 10.21 -19.41
C SER A 765 -44.79 9.60 -18.04
N ALA A 766 -44.19 8.46 -17.69
CA ALA A 766 -44.40 7.76 -16.43
C ALA A 766 -43.07 7.25 -15.85
N ALA A 767 -42.96 7.22 -14.53
CA ALA A 767 -41.78 6.71 -13.85
C ALA A 767 -41.63 5.19 -14.12
N VAL A 768 -40.39 4.73 -14.27
CA VAL A 768 -40.09 3.30 -14.47
C VAL A 768 -40.45 2.49 -13.23
N LEU A 769 -40.24 3.09 -12.06
CA LEU A 769 -40.61 2.52 -10.76
C LEU A 769 -41.36 3.58 -9.94
N PRO A 770 -42.67 3.79 -10.17
CA PRO A 770 -43.43 4.83 -9.47
C PRO A 770 -43.45 4.63 -7.95
N VAL A 771 -43.33 5.73 -7.20
CA VAL A 771 -43.45 5.71 -5.73
C VAL A 771 -44.78 5.08 -5.32
N GLY A 772 -44.73 4.12 -4.40
CA GLY A 772 -45.91 3.39 -3.93
C GLY A 772 -46.40 2.25 -4.85
N SER A 773 -45.73 2.00 -5.99
CA SER A 773 -45.98 0.78 -6.78
C SER A 773 -45.59 -0.48 -5.99
N ALA A 774 -46.11 -1.64 -6.39
CA ALA A 774 -45.77 -2.92 -5.76
C ALA A 774 -44.25 -3.20 -5.81
N GLY A 775 -43.62 -2.91 -6.96
CA GLY A 775 -42.17 -3.04 -7.13
C GLY A 775 -41.38 -2.07 -6.24
N TYR A 776 -41.78 -0.79 -6.19
CA TYR A 776 -41.18 0.20 -5.30
C TYR A 776 -41.27 -0.25 -3.84
N THR A 777 -42.45 -0.71 -3.42
CA THR A 777 -42.72 -1.13 -2.05
C THR A 777 -41.93 -2.38 -1.67
N ALA A 778 -41.81 -3.35 -2.58
CA ALA A 778 -40.98 -4.54 -2.37
C ALA A 778 -39.51 -4.17 -2.14
N ILE A 779 -38.95 -3.31 -2.99
CA ILE A 779 -37.56 -2.84 -2.86
C ILE A 779 -37.39 -1.99 -1.58
N ALA A 780 -38.33 -1.10 -1.28
CA ALA A 780 -38.28 -0.24 -0.09
C ALA A 780 -38.37 -1.03 1.21
N ASN A 781 -39.22 -2.06 1.26
CA ASN A 781 -39.33 -2.95 2.41
C ASN A 781 -38.08 -3.80 2.58
N TRP A 782 -37.53 -4.31 1.46
CA TRP A 782 -36.27 -5.03 1.49
C TRP A 782 -35.15 -4.13 2.04
N ILE A 783 -34.94 -2.92 1.50
CA ILE A 783 -33.94 -1.95 2.01
C ILE A 783 -34.17 -1.67 3.51
N THR A 784 -35.41 -1.36 3.89
CA THR A 784 -35.77 -1.05 5.29
C THR A 784 -35.52 -2.22 6.24
N SER A 785 -35.62 -3.47 5.76
CA SER A 785 -35.28 -4.63 6.59
C SER A 785 -33.82 -4.64 7.03
N GLY A 786 -32.95 -3.93 6.30
CA GLY A 786 -31.56 -3.68 6.64
C GLY A 786 -31.32 -2.56 7.65
N CYS A 787 -32.34 -1.84 8.09
CA CYS A 787 -32.19 -0.81 9.12
C CYS A 787 -32.00 -1.50 10.47
N THR A 788 -30.81 -1.33 11.05
CA THR A 788 -30.53 -1.79 12.41
C THR A 788 -30.90 -0.64 13.36
N PRO A 789 -31.73 -0.87 14.40
CA PRO A 789 -32.17 0.18 15.32
C PRO A 789 -31.04 0.79 16.16
#